data_AF-A0A7C6FRD8-F1
#
_entry.id   AF-A0A7C6FRD8-F1
#
_cell.length_a   1.000
_cell.length_b   1.000
_cell.length_c   1.000
_cell.angle_alpha   90.00
_cell.angle_beta   90.00
_cell.angle_gamma   90.00
#
_symmetry.space_group_name_H-M   'P 1'
#
loop_
_entity.id
_entity.type
_entity.pdbx_description
1 polymer ?
#
loop_
_entity_poly.entity_id
_entity_poly.type
_entity_poly.pdbx_seq_one_letter_code
_entity_poly.pdbx_strand_id
1 'polypeptide(L)'
;MNLKLLTIVILFIGYLLSCQLALAKPDSQQETALFKINQEIHEIISLKENIVSSLTLKFISVTTDQPLYWPNEEVFLKVVCPIRPSSEVNISLQKKDSTPHVLGLFSLNEAGILVEKILSGEEKKLEAGEYRVEVHSVDGTLDAYTTFAVVEGALGAVSFAYDFKEVTSPEELNEGQGAWFLGNAAGAGLRWGNGLNVKNEVRIFNQPFDGQATVKSRCYLPGCDGIEAGSPVDIYIKNGLLETVLDVGGHSGPFEIEVITEKGNVRYLFGRSGHIERQTIPVSSGFTSYFSATLAPYEGSVPVYGRGLYIIKDDQKPEDPVGLATVISDQTRNLTLSIKQKINQPRLFILSPDKKGNFQTQEIKIASQLDKGQEIQLTVDSPMTFIALGGFLEKKSEFYEGWAMVFTETSLDVEVNLPSEGYPLQKNVVEIKVTDRFRNQPASIYGILEVFDNRVASKSPREPLVSALGDSYRNLSNYLVSWRDWTGIDKGKEDGASFFEQVTSFVLGESKAPNAMLAAPQPSQIGEEETQVSGEYIPQETIREGEKKVVYCGVFHTGADGKAKITVQLPPQTGRCSARVVVVDRFDYQESSQVIDVQKKNYVETDLSGLVMPGAVLYPRVQVVNTGLENLELKISGAGVEKPLTFSVEPGSQEIEFQLIGEKYGTLTFELRDSQGKIYDQRVVEVRNVESLPITFTDILLSSGKSISIEPNRRIAVYSNPAQLLRGMITTIETNIYSWFGHAEAISAAGALRATLLAAIEKGLLDDEGMRETLISELVKGINDLESVFVDTSSDLIAPYPGLAGSPLWSVWVLKNLSIMVSNLEKIPEMQDELTSSILKAQGIIEILKKELLKRGLSEEEWSYYDPEKNWQDLIPIEVDGKVIGKVLTDQAVVQWFVDKVWPLLIDAPVKNMKDINTRFITAYDTYRFLRAFEHSGVYYYLLLNAKALFLQNDPHFFEVFNTITRGMIFTQDPGMIQGPALLGGVYSSPNTMVRFLDLLLTMLEKQDLQTNPVLTQEIAGNKKEFTLRDEPAIFEPINDKTQFSAPSYVVYQMDRMETINLLDFLTDAQPFFTVSNKKNIISVGEEIELHVELDKTKDPSEYYAIIVAPSVLSIRQTEDLLSDYKGQLLFGQKVAGGERIQLLTIPFRGSHDMILHLEGTMKGK
;
A
#
# COMPACT_ATOMS: atom_id res chain seq x y z
N MET A 1 -75.54 -22.24 0.30
CA MET A 1 -74.59 -21.95 1.39
C MET A 1 -74.96 -20.61 2.00
N ASN A 2 -75.18 -20.58 3.32
CA ASN A 2 -75.91 -19.51 4.00
C ASN A 2 -74.95 -18.36 4.36
N LEU A 3 -75.24 -17.12 3.93
CA LEU A 3 -74.38 -15.95 4.11
C LEU A 3 -74.02 -15.72 5.60
N LYS A 4 -74.92 -16.09 6.51
CA LYS A 4 -74.68 -16.07 7.97
C LYS A 4 -73.56 -17.01 8.43
N LEU A 5 -73.38 -18.16 7.78
CA LEU A 5 -72.32 -19.11 8.12
C LEU A 5 -70.95 -18.56 7.69
N LEU A 6 -70.88 -17.88 6.55
CA LEU A 6 -69.66 -17.23 6.07
C LEU A 6 -69.24 -16.08 6.99
N THR A 7 -70.19 -15.25 7.43
CA THR A 7 -69.89 -14.16 8.37
C THR A 7 -69.43 -14.67 9.74
N ILE A 8 -70.01 -15.76 10.24
CA ILE A 8 -69.59 -16.38 11.50
C ILE A 8 -68.18 -16.97 11.36
N VAL A 9 -67.86 -17.62 10.24
CA VAL A 9 -66.52 -18.17 9.99
C VAL A 9 -65.48 -17.05 9.87
N ILE A 10 -65.79 -15.94 9.18
CA ILE A 10 -64.90 -14.79 9.07
C ILE A 10 -64.68 -14.12 10.43
N LEU A 11 -65.74 -13.97 11.24
CA LEU A 11 -65.61 -13.42 12.60
C LEU A 11 -64.85 -14.37 13.54
N PHE A 12 -65.01 -15.69 13.37
CA PHE A 12 -64.30 -16.68 14.18
C PHE A 12 -62.82 -16.78 13.79
N ILE A 13 -62.49 -16.67 12.50
CA ILE A 13 -61.11 -16.58 12.01
C ILE A 13 -60.48 -15.25 12.43
N GLY A 14 -61.20 -14.14 12.34
CA GLY A 14 -60.75 -12.84 12.84
C GLY A 14 -60.51 -12.84 14.36
N TYR A 15 -61.40 -13.49 15.12
CA TYR A 15 -61.24 -13.67 16.57
C TYR A 15 -60.04 -14.57 16.91
N LEU A 16 -59.86 -15.68 16.19
CA LEU A 16 -58.69 -16.56 16.34
C LEU A 16 -57.38 -15.87 15.95
N LEU A 17 -57.36 -15.05 14.89
CA LEU A 17 -56.20 -14.22 14.54
C LEU A 17 -55.92 -13.17 15.63
N SER A 18 -56.94 -12.51 16.16
CA SER A 18 -56.76 -11.54 17.25
C SER A 18 -56.33 -12.20 18.56
N CYS A 19 -56.74 -13.44 18.84
CA CYS A 19 -56.25 -14.21 19.97
C CYS A 19 -54.83 -14.72 19.75
N GLN A 20 -54.42 -15.08 18.52
CA GLN A 20 -53.03 -15.40 18.19
C GLN A 20 -52.12 -14.17 18.25
N LEU A 21 -52.60 -13.00 17.82
CA LEU A 21 -51.91 -11.71 17.96
C LEU A 21 -51.87 -11.20 19.41
N ALA A 22 -52.82 -11.59 20.25
CA ALA A 22 -52.82 -11.28 21.69
C ALA A 22 -52.06 -12.30 22.57
N LEU A 23 -51.78 -13.50 22.04
CA LEU A 23 -50.98 -14.55 22.70
C LEU A 23 -49.53 -14.62 22.20
N ALA A 24 -49.21 -14.00 21.06
CA ALA A 24 -47.85 -13.67 20.70
C ALA A 24 -47.40 -12.51 21.59
N LYS A 25 -46.78 -12.82 22.75
CA LYS A 25 -45.97 -11.83 23.44
C LYS A 25 -44.95 -11.30 22.42
N PRO A 26 -44.79 -9.97 22.24
CA PRO A 26 -43.62 -9.46 21.55
C PRO A 26 -42.40 -10.03 22.26
N ASP A 27 -41.43 -10.55 21.51
CA ASP A 27 -40.21 -11.08 22.07
C ASP A 27 -39.57 -9.97 22.93
N SER A 28 -39.54 -10.11 24.26
CA SER A 28 -39.07 -9.05 25.16
C SER A 28 -37.54 -8.91 25.17
N GLN A 29 -36.89 -9.62 24.25
CA GLN A 29 -35.46 -9.55 23.97
C GLN A 29 -35.18 -8.40 23.01
N GLN A 30 -34.24 -7.54 23.39
CA GLN A 30 -33.73 -6.44 22.57
C GLN A 30 -32.22 -6.60 22.40
N GLU A 31 -31.70 -6.16 21.26
CA GLU A 31 -30.27 -6.08 21.02
C GLU A 31 -29.80 -4.63 21.13
N THR A 32 -28.70 -4.43 21.83
CA THR A 32 -27.94 -3.18 21.91
C THR A 32 -26.66 -3.31 21.10
N ALA A 33 -25.78 -2.30 21.11
CA ALA A 33 -24.50 -2.41 20.42
C ALA A 33 -23.65 -3.55 21.02
N LEU A 34 -23.72 -3.75 22.34
CA LEU A 34 -22.92 -4.74 23.06
C LEU A 34 -23.67 -6.00 23.47
N PHE A 35 -24.94 -5.88 23.87
CA PHE A 35 -25.64 -6.90 24.64
C PHE A 35 -26.98 -7.33 24.04
N LYS A 36 -27.33 -8.61 24.25
CA LYS A 36 -28.71 -9.09 24.21
C LYS A 36 -29.32 -8.89 25.60
N ILE A 37 -30.41 -8.12 25.69
CA ILE A 37 -31.05 -7.75 26.96
C ILE A 37 -32.53 -8.12 26.98
N ASN A 38 -33.06 -8.34 28.18
CA ASN A 38 -34.50 -8.36 28.43
C ASN A 38 -34.89 -7.11 29.24
N GLN A 39 -35.51 -6.15 28.55
CA GLN A 39 -35.84 -4.85 29.13
C GLN A 39 -36.94 -4.96 30.20
N GLU A 40 -37.86 -5.92 30.10
CA GLU A 40 -39.00 -6.05 31.03
C GLU A 40 -38.56 -6.52 32.43
N ILE A 41 -37.62 -7.47 32.48
CA ILE A 41 -37.10 -8.04 33.74
C ILE A 41 -35.74 -7.46 34.14
N HIS A 42 -35.27 -6.43 33.43
CA HIS A 42 -33.99 -5.75 33.66
C HIS A 42 -32.80 -6.74 33.69
N GLU A 43 -32.73 -7.64 32.73
CA GLU A 43 -31.70 -8.68 32.68
C GLU A 43 -30.82 -8.57 31.43
N ILE A 44 -29.51 -8.73 31.59
CA ILE A 44 -28.58 -8.88 30.47
C ILE A 44 -28.41 -10.37 30.20
N ILE A 45 -28.79 -10.84 29.01
CA ILE A 45 -28.80 -12.26 28.62
C ILE A 45 -27.39 -12.72 28.25
N SER A 46 -26.71 -11.98 27.36
CA SER A 46 -25.36 -12.30 26.91
C SER A 46 -24.70 -11.10 26.22
N LEU A 47 -23.38 -11.19 26.03
CA LEU A 47 -22.69 -10.40 25.03
C LEU A 47 -23.16 -10.83 23.62
N LYS A 48 -23.16 -9.90 22.66
CA LYS A 48 -23.50 -10.18 21.26
C LYS A 48 -22.36 -10.98 20.60
N GLU A 49 -22.70 -12.06 19.90
CA GLU A 49 -21.73 -12.99 19.29
C GLU A 49 -20.83 -12.29 18.26
N ASN A 50 -21.38 -11.36 17.48
CA ASN A 50 -20.65 -10.62 16.43
C ASN A 50 -19.50 -9.75 16.96
N ILE A 51 -19.48 -9.42 18.25
CA ILE A 51 -18.36 -8.67 18.86
C ILE A 51 -17.10 -9.54 18.88
N VAL A 52 -17.26 -10.83 19.17
CA VAL A 52 -16.13 -11.76 19.23
C VAL A 52 -15.58 -12.00 17.82
N SER A 53 -16.45 -12.18 16.82
CA SER A 53 -16.00 -12.37 15.43
C SER A 53 -15.38 -11.11 14.81
N SER A 54 -15.78 -9.91 15.25
CA SER A 54 -15.18 -8.65 14.78
C SER A 54 -13.74 -8.41 15.27
N LEU A 55 -13.27 -9.19 16.25
CA LEU A 55 -11.93 -9.10 16.82
C LEU A 55 -11.05 -10.26 16.35
N THR A 56 -10.11 -9.97 15.45
CA THR A 56 -9.06 -10.90 15.04
C THR A 56 -7.71 -10.20 15.05
N LEU A 57 -6.66 -10.88 15.49
CA LEU A 57 -5.28 -10.37 15.45
C LEU A 57 -4.40 -11.28 14.59
N LYS A 58 -4.29 -10.94 13.29
CA LYS A 58 -3.38 -11.61 12.35
C LYS A 58 -1.93 -11.19 12.60
N PHE A 59 -1.32 -11.78 13.63
CA PHE A 59 -0.03 -11.32 14.15
C PHE A 59 1.16 -11.97 13.42
N ILE A 60 1.35 -11.57 12.16
CA ILE A 60 2.44 -12.03 11.28
C ILE A 60 3.09 -10.82 10.59
N SER A 61 4.40 -10.87 10.42
CA SER A 61 5.18 -9.89 9.66
C SER A 61 6.03 -10.60 8.62
N VAL A 62 5.92 -10.16 7.37
CA VAL A 62 6.71 -10.62 6.24
C VAL A 62 7.34 -9.42 5.57
N THR A 63 8.66 -9.35 5.59
CA THR A 63 9.44 -8.23 5.01
C THR A 63 10.72 -8.76 4.37
N THR A 64 11.31 -8.00 3.48
CA THR A 64 12.68 -8.24 3.01
C THR A 64 13.67 -7.29 3.69
N ASP A 65 14.97 -7.60 3.65
CA ASP A 65 16.01 -6.73 4.22
C ASP A 65 16.05 -5.35 3.52
N GLN A 66 15.70 -5.31 2.24
CA GLN A 66 15.64 -4.10 1.42
C GLN A 66 14.39 -4.12 0.52
N PRO A 67 13.81 -2.97 0.19
CA PRO A 67 12.77 -2.88 -0.84
C PRO A 67 13.35 -2.87 -2.26
N LEU A 68 14.65 -2.56 -2.40
CA LEU A 68 15.33 -2.38 -3.68
C LEU A 68 16.68 -3.10 -3.67
N TYR A 69 16.90 -3.95 -4.67
CA TYR A 69 18.11 -4.75 -4.84
C TYR A 69 18.80 -4.43 -6.15
N TRP A 70 20.11 -4.64 -6.21
CA TRP A 70 20.86 -4.69 -7.45
C TRP A 70 21.02 -6.14 -7.93
N PRO A 71 21.29 -6.37 -9.22
CA PRO A 71 21.36 -7.72 -9.78
C PRO A 71 22.39 -8.65 -9.13
N ASN A 72 23.38 -8.12 -8.43
CA ASN A 72 24.45 -8.87 -7.78
C ASN A 72 24.27 -9.00 -6.26
N GLU A 73 23.10 -8.67 -5.72
CA GLU A 73 22.83 -8.71 -4.28
C GLU A 73 22.09 -9.96 -3.84
N GLU A 74 22.09 -10.18 -2.53
CA GLU A 74 21.36 -11.25 -1.87
C GLU A 74 20.04 -10.70 -1.32
N VAL A 75 18.95 -11.48 -1.47
CA VAL A 75 17.63 -11.11 -0.94
C VAL A 75 17.34 -11.96 0.30
N PHE A 76 17.20 -11.31 1.46
CA PHE A 76 16.83 -11.97 2.71
C PHE A 76 15.35 -11.71 3.03
N LEU A 77 14.59 -12.79 3.16
CA LEU A 77 13.22 -12.79 3.68
C LEU A 77 13.25 -12.86 5.20
N LYS A 78 12.52 -11.96 5.85
CA LYS A 78 12.26 -11.95 7.30
C LYS A 78 10.80 -12.28 7.54
N VAL A 79 10.54 -13.36 8.28
CA VAL A 79 9.21 -13.73 8.76
C VAL A 79 9.21 -13.69 10.28
N VAL A 80 8.25 -12.99 10.88
CA VAL A 80 8.01 -12.98 12.32
C VAL A 80 6.54 -13.32 12.58
N CYS A 81 6.29 -14.51 13.11
CA CYS A 81 4.97 -15.02 13.47
C CYS A 81 5.00 -15.59 14.91
N PRO A 82 5.06 -14.72 15.94
CA PRO A 82 5.37 -15.14 17.30
C PRO A 82 4.18 -15.84 18.00
N ILE A 83 2.99 -15.81 17.39
CA ILE A 83 1.82 -16.61 17.80
C ILE A 83 1.90 -18.07 17.34
N ARG A 84 2.86 -18.42 16.46
CA ARG A 84 3.08 -19.79 15.97
C ARG A 84 4.56 -20.18 16.01
N PRO A 85 5.17 -20.20 17.21
CA PRO A 85 6.56 -20.64 17.34
C PRO A 85 6.72 -22.08 16.84
N SER A 86 7.86 -22.36 16.22
CA SER A 86 8.21 -23.67 15.67
C SER A 86 7.25 -24.22 14.62
N SER A 87 6.40 -23.37 14.02
CA SER A 87 5.54 -23.78 12.92
C SER A 87 6.28 -23.79 11.58
N GLU A 88 5.72 -24.50 10.61
CA GLU A 88 6.21 -24.50 9.24
C GLU A 88 5.39 -23.52 8.39
N VAL A 89 6.08 -22.87 7.46
CA VAL A 89 5.49 -21.98 6.47
C VAL A 89 5.94 -22.39 5.08
N ASN A 90 5.04 -22.30 4.11
CA ASN A 90 5.32 -22.47 2.69
C ASN A 90 5.61 -21.10 2.08
N ILE A 91 6.69 -21.00 1.31
CA ILE A 91 7.13 -19.75 0.72
C ILE A 91 7.08 -19.86 -0.80
N SER A 92 6.42 -18.89 -1.44
CA SER A 92 6.43 -18.74 -2.89
C SER A 92 6.99 -17.38 -3.31
N LEU A 93 7.70 -17.35 -4.43
CA LEU A 93 8.30 -16.16 -5.02
C LEU A 93 7.79 -16.01 -6.45
N GLN A 94 7.35 -14.82 -6.83
CA GLN A 94 6.86 -14.53 -8.17
C GLN A 94 7.45 -13.20 -8.65
N LYS A 95 8.08 -13.18 -9.83
CA LYS A 95 8.35 -11.92 -10.54
C LYS A 95 7.03 -11.47 -11.16
N LYS A 96 6.74 -10.18 -11.11
CA LYS A 96 5.57 -9.59 -11.77
C LYS A 96 5.50 -10.06 -13.23
N ASP A 97 4.32 -10.48 -13.63
CA ASP A 97 4.00 -11.07 -14.94
C ASP A 97 4.60 -12.46 -15.22
N SER A 98 5.32 -13.09 -14.28
CA SER A 98 5.87 -14.46 -14.44
C SER A 98 5.08 -15.51 -13.67
N THR A 99 5.36 -16.78 -13.95
CA THR A 99 4.85 -17.92 -13.19
C THR A 99 5.42 -17.93 -11.76
N PRO A 100 4.61 -18.25 -10.72
CA PRO A 100 5.07 -18.32 -9.34
C PRO A 100 6.01 -19.50 -9.11
N HIS A 101 6.99 -19.34 -8.22
CA HIS A 101 7.99 -20.34 -7.85
C HIS A 101 7.87 -20.72 -6.38
N VAL A 102 7.51 -21.97 -6.11
CA VAL A 102 7.42 -22.49 -4.75
C VAL A 102 8.82 -22.83 -4.27
N LEU A 103 9.33 -22.07 -3.30
CA LEU A 103 10.65 -22.28 -2.70
C LEU A 103 10.64 -23.48 -1.74
N GLY A 104 9.48 -23.80 -1.16
CA GLY A 104 9.26 -24.97 -0.32
C GLY A 104 8.84 -24.63 1.11
N LEU A 105 8.97 -25.61 1.99
CA LEU A 105 8.64 -25.51 3.42
C LEU A 105 9.85 -25.05 4.22
N PHE A 106 9.64 -24.06 5.09
CA PHE A 106 10.63 -23.50 6.00
C PHE A 106 10.09 -23.54 7.43
N SER A 107 10.97 -23.82 8.40
CA SER A 107 10.59 -23.87 9.81
C SER A 107 10.91 -22.55 10.50
N LEU A 108 9.94 -21.98 11.20
CA LEU A 108 10.18 -20.88 12.14
C LEU A 108 10.93 -21.40 13.37
N ASN A 109 11.74 -20.55 14.01
CA ASN A 109 12.38 -20.91 15.27
C ASN A 109 11.37 -20.95 16.45
N GLU A 110 11.85 -21.24 17.66
CA GLU A 110 11.03 -21.31 18.88
C GLU A 110 10.40 -19.99 19.34
N ALA A 111 10.77 -18.86 18.73
CA ALA A 111 10.12 -17.56 18.90
C ALA A 111 9.22 -17.17 17.70
N GLY A 112 9.11 -18.02 16.68
CA GLY A 112 8.33 -17.74 15.47
C GLY A 112 9.07 -16.86 14.46
N ILE A 113 10.41 -16.84 14.46
CA ILE A 113 11.23 -16.01 13.56
C ILE A 113 11.94 -16.88 12.52
N LEU A 114 11.99 -16.40 11.27
CA LEU A 114 12.79 -16.92 10.17
C LEU A 114 13.49 -15.76 9.45
N VAL A 115 14.79 -15.92 9.18
CA VAL A 115 15.54 -15.08 8.25
C VAL A 115 16.20 -16.00 7.24
N GLU A 116 15.77 -15.94 5.99
CA GLU A 116 16.16 -16.89 4.95
C GLU A 116 16.60 -16.19 3.67
N LYS A 117 17.62 -16.74 3.01
CA LYS A 117 18.13 -16.21 1.75
C LYS A 117 17.32 -16.80 0.59
N ILE A 118 16.49 -16.00 -0.06
CA ILE A 118 15.54 -16.48 -1.09
C ILE A 118 16.03 -16.28 -2.52
N LEU A 119 16.98 -15.36 -2.74
CA LEU A 119 17.65 -15.14 -4.02
C LEU A 119 19.12 -14.75 -3.80
N SER A 120 19.98 -15.16 -4.74
CA SER A 120 21.42 -14.86 -4.71
C SER A 120 21.91 -14.31 -6.05
N GLY A 121 22.18 -13.01 -6.08
CA GLY A 121 22.80 -12.34 -7.21
C GLY A 121 24.27 -12.73 -7.42
N GLU A 122 24.94 -13.25 -6.38
CA GLU A 122 26.29 -13.83 -6.49
C GLU A 122 26.26 -15.15 -7.27
N GLU A 123 25.27 -16.02 -7.02
CA GLU A 123 25.12 -17.30 -7.72
C GLU A 123 24.57 -17.11 -9.15
N LYS A 124 23.54 -16.28 -9.29
CA LYS A 124 22.90 -15.95 -10.57
C LYS A 124 22.36 -14.53 -10.52
N LYS A 125 22.83 -13.67 -11.44
CA LYS A 125 22.33 -12.29 -11.56
C LYS A 125 20.81 -12.26 -11.50
N LEU A 126 20.29 -11.43 -10.60
CA LEU A 126 18.86 -11.23 -10.45
C LEU A 126 18.33 -10.51 -11.68
N GLU A 127 17.21 -10.97 -12.21
CA GLU A 127 16.52 -10.30 -13.31
C GLU A 127 15.90 -9.00 -12.78
N ALA A 128 16.02 -7.92 -13.54
CA ALA A 128 15.36 -6.68 -13.21
C ALA A 128 13.83 -6.93 -13.22
N GLY A 129 13.21 -6.80 -12.05
CA GLY A 129 11.83 -7.23 -11.82
C GLY A 129 11.24 -6.59 -10.58
N GLU A 130 9.93 -6.35 -10.56
CA GLU A 130 9.18 -6.36 -9.30
C GLU A 130 8.94 -7.81 -8.90
N TYR A 131 9.11 -8.12 -7.63
CA TYR A 131 8.94 -9.44 -7.06
C TYR A 131 7.97 -9.39 -5.89
N ARG A 132 7.16 -10.44 -5.77
CA ARG A 132 6.28 -10.71 -4.64
C ARG A 132 6.68 -12.02 -3.99
N VAL A 133 6.79 -12.00 -2.68
CA VAL A 133 7.02 -13.19 -1.85
C VAL A 133 5.79 -13.41 -1.01
N GLU A 134 5.20 -14.59 -1.09
CA GLU A 134 4.07 -14.98 -0.25
C GLU A 134 4.49 -16.05 0.74
N VAL A 135 3.98 -15.93 1.95
CA VAL A 135 4.23 -16.85 3.06
C VAL A 135 2.89 -17.33 3.57
N HIS A 136 2.68 -18.64 3.51
CA HIS A 136 1.45 -19.30 3.92
C HIS A 136 1.76 -20.29 5.05
N SER A 137 0.97 -20.29 6.11
CA SER A 137 1.06 -21.36 7.12
C SER A 137 0.58 -22.69 6.53
N VAL A 138 1.18 -23.80 6.96
CA VAL A 138 0.80 -25.14 6.46
C VAL A 138 -0.67 -25.49 6.72
N ASP A 139 -1.27 -24.93 7.76
CA ASP A 139 -2.69 -25.11 8.07
C ASP A 139 -3.63 -24.14 7.31
N GLY A 140 -3.09 -23.26 6.46
CA GLY A 140 -3.85 -22.32 5.62
C GLY A 140 -4.57 -21.20 6.38
N THR A 141 -4.27 -21.00 7.66
CA THR A 141 -4.98 -20.01 8.50
C THR A 141 -4.24 -18.69 8.71
N LEU A 142 -2.99 -18.59 8.26
CA LEU A 142 -2.24 -17.32 8.18
C LEU A 142 -1.52 -17.22 6.86
N ASP A 143 -1.71 -16.09 6.21
CA ASP A 143 -1.06 -15.68 4.99
C ASP A 143 -0.51 -14.26 5.17
N ALA A 144 0.62 -13.98 4.53
CA ALA A 144 1.18 -12.64 4.40
C ALA A 144 2.12 -12.57 3.22
N TYR A 145 2.35 -11.38 2.69
CA TYR A 145 3.24 -11.18 1.56
C TYR A 145 4.12 -9.95 1.73
N THR A 146 5.18 -9.89 0.93
CA THR A 146 6.00 -8.69 0.79
C THR A 146 6.45 -8.53 -0.65
N THR A 147 6.83 -7.30 -1.02
CA THR A 147 7.31 -6.98 -2.35
C THR A 147 8.64 -6.24 -2.30
N PHE A 148 9.46 -6.50 -3.32
CA PHE A 148 10.73 -5.81 -3.57
C PHE A 148 10.96 -5.66 -5.06
N ALA A 149 11.88 -4.80 -5.46
CA ALA A 149 12.29 -4.67 -6.86
C ALA A 149 13.80 -4.84 -7.04
N VAL A 150 14.19 -5.30 -8.22
CA VAL A 150 15.59 -5.42 -8.66
C VAL A 150 15.85 -4.36 -9.73
N VAL A 151 16.77 -3.44 -9.46
CA VAL A 151 17.13 -2.28 -10.29
C VAL A 151 18.64 -2.22 -10.53
N GLU A 152 19.10 -1.70 -11.65
CA GLU A 152 20.53 -1.39 -11.83
C GLU A 152 20.87 -0.06 -11.13
N GLY A 153 21.88 -0.07 -10.25
CA GLY A 153 22.23 1.10 -9.44
C GLY A 153 23.58 1.03 -8.74
N ALA A 154 23.93 2.13 -8.06
CA ALA A 154 25.10 2.30 -7.19
C ALA A 154 24.74 3.28 -6.07
N LEU A 155 25.45 3.29 -4.93
CA LEU A 155 25.16 4.23 -3.85
C LEU A 155 25.38 5.68 -4.31
N GLY A 156 24.42 6.55 -4.00
CA GLY A 156 24.53 7.98 -4.21
C GLY A 156 25.56 8.64 -3.29
N ALA A 157 25.99 9.84 -3.67
CA ALA A 157 26.87 10.66 -2.86
C ALA A 157 26.12 11.29 -1.67
N VAL A 158 24.83 11.59 -1.82
CA VAL A 158 24.01 12.32 -0.83
C VAL A 158 23.32 11.35 0.13
N SER A 159 23.32 11.65 1.43
CA SER A 159 22.69 10.84 2.46
C SER A 159 22.09 11.67 3.59
N PHE A 160 21.06 11.15 4.27
CA PHE A 160 20.67 11.63 5.59
C PHE A 160 21.57 11.01 6.66
N ALA A 161 22.05 11.80 7.59
CA ALA A 161 22.92 11.31 8.65
C ALA A 161 22.13 10.56 9.75
N TYR A 162 20.85 10.87 9.91
CA TYR A 162 20.03 10.30 10.99
C TYR A 162 18.77 9.65 10.45
N ASP A 163 18.36 8.54 11.10
CA ASP A 163 17.01 8.00 10.92
C ASP A 163 16.00 9.06 11.37
N PHE A 164 14.92 9.23 10.60
CA PHE A 164 13.87 10.18 10.93
C PHE A 164 12.99 9.65 12.06
N LYS A 165 13.10 10.27 13.24
CA LYS A 165 12.21 9.99 14.36
C LYS A 165 10.86 10.67 14.18
N GLU A 166 9.80 9.90 14.39
CA GLU A 166 8.43 10.38 14.45
C GLU A 166 8.21 11.09 15.80
N VAL A 167 7.82 12.37 15.79
CA VAL A 167 7.60 13.18 17.01
C VAL A 167 6.15 13.66 17.13
N THR A 168 5.72 13.98 18.35
CA THR A 168 4.32 14.35 18.66
C THR A 168 4.04 15.84 18.67
N SER A 169 5.09 16.67 18.67
CA SER A 169 4.96 18.11 18.67
C SER A 169 6.05 18.77 17.83
N PRO A 170 5.82 19.99 17.34
CA PRO A 170 6.85 20.78 16.66
C PRO A 170 8.04 21.07 17.56
N GLU A 171 7.82 21.26 18.86
CA GLU A 171 8.86 21.60 19.83
C GLU A 171 9.90 20.46 19.95
N GLU A 172 9.46 19.21 19.90
CA GLU A 172 10.32 18.01 19.94
C GLU A 172 11.30 17.93 18.74
N LEU A 173 11.00 18.59 17.61
CA LEU A 173 11.95 18.69 16.49
C LEU A 173 13.26 19.37 16.91
N ASN A 174 13.22 20.24 17.93
CA ASN A 174 14.42 20.91 18.44
C ASN A 174 15.33 19.97 19.24
N GLU A 175 14.77 18.89 19.80
CA GLU A 175 15.49 17.94 20.68
C GLU A 175 16.22 16.85 19.89
N GLY A 176 15.77 16.57 18.66
CA GLY A 176 16.34 15.54 17.77
C GLY A 176 17.31 16.08 16.73
N GLN A 177 18.27 15.22 16.31
CA GLN A 177 19.15 15.47 15.16
C GLN A 177 18.54 15.02 13.81
N GLY A 178 17.59 14.08 13.85
CA GLY A 178 16.79 13.61 12.71
C GLY A 178 15.36 13.32 13.14
N ALA A 179 14.40 14.12 12.69
CA ALA A 179 13.01 14.02 13.11
C ALA A 179 12.06 14.61 12.08
N TRP A 180 10.79 14.19 12.13
CA TRP A 180 9.72 14.72 11.30
C TRP A 180 8.41 14.82 12.08
N PHE A 181 7.60 15.81 11.72
CA PHE A 181 6.28 16.09 12.30
C PHE A 181 5.30 16.51 11.22
N LEU A 182 4.10 15.93 11.23
CA LEU A 182 3.03 16.25 10.30
C LEU A 182 1.91 17.01 11.01
N GLY A 183 1.90 18.33 10.87
CA GLY A 183 0.99 19.22 11.59
C GLY A 183 1.18 20.69 11.22
N ASN A 184 0.33 21.58 11.73
CA ASN A 184 0.31 23.00 11.35
C ASN A 184 1.32 23.86 12.14
N ALA A 185 2.50 23.29 12.42
CA ALA A 185 3.60 24.08 12.95
C ALA A 185 3.97 25.17 11.93
N ALA A 186 4.15 26.40 12.36
CA ALA A 186 4.52 27.55 11.52
C ALA A 186 3.44 28.10 10.54
N GLY A 187 2.17 27.64 10.61
CA GLY A 187 1.07 28.24 9.84
C GLY A 187 1.05 27.91 8.34
N ALA A 188 1.80 26.89 7.91
CA ALA A 188 1.71 26.31 6.57
C ALA A 188 0.47 25.40 6.49
N GLY A 189 -0.54 25.85 5.74
CA GLY A 189 -1.80 25.13 5.52
C GLY A 189 -3.00 25.81 6.19
N LEU A 190 -3.99 26.19 5.38
CA LEU A 190 -5.25 26.84 5.83
C LEU A 190 -6.22 25.87 6.55
N ARG A 191 -5.92 24.56 6.55
CA ARG A 191 -6.72 23.47 7.14
C ARG A 191 -5.83 22.45 7.85
N TRP A 192 -6.43 21.72 8.77
CA TRP A 192 -5.80 20.82 9.75
C TRP A 192 -4.73 19.90 9.14
N GLY A 193 -3.49 19.95 9.64
CA GLY A 193 -2.49 18.89 9.42
C GLY A 193 -1.85 18.80 8.02
N ASN A 194 -1.72 19.92 7.32
CA ASN A 194 -1.14 20.00 5.96
C ASN A 194 0.33 20.45 5.90
N GLY A 195 1.02 20.57 7.03
CA GLY A 195 2.45 20.93 7.08
C GLY A 195 3.33 19.73 7.41
N LEU A 196 4.25 19.37 6.51
CA LEU A 196 5.28 18.34 6.75
C LEU A 196 6.58 19.02 7.17
N ASN A 197 6.91 18.94 8.46
CA ASN A 197 8.08 19.53 9.09
C ASN A 197 9.19 18.49 9.17
N VAL A 198 10.39 18.86 8.75
CA VAL A 198 11.51 17.93 8.57
C VAL A 198 12.78 18.55 9.11
N LYS A 199 13.52 17.77 9.90
CA LYS A 199 14.87 18.12 10.35
C LYS A 199 15.81 16.94 10.19
N ASN A 200 16.98 17.16 9.61
CA ASN A 200 18.05 16.16 9.52
C ASN A 200 19.41 16.84 9.24
N GLU A 201 20.46 16.03 9.11
CA GLU A 201 21.74 16.43 8.55
C GLU A 201 21.93 15.78 7.18
N VAL A 202 22.13 16.59 6.14
CA VAL A 202 22.46 16.16 4.78
C VAL A 202 23.97 16.09 4.64
N ARG A 203 24.45 14.92 4.19
CA ARG A 203 25.87 14.66 3.95
C ARG A 203 26.14 14.33 2.49
N ILE A 204 27.37 14.58 2.07
CA ILE A 204 27.93 14.21 0.77
C ILE A 204 29.20 13.40 1.01
N PHE A 205 29.25 12.15 0.55
CA PHE A 205 30.36 11.22 0.83
C PHE A 205 30.75 11.19 2.31
N ASN A 206 29.73 11.18 3.17
CA ASN A 206 29.81 11.21 4.64
C ASN A 206 30.36 12.50 5.28
N GLN A 207 30.43 13.61 4.54
CA GLN A 207 30.79 14.93 5.07
C GLN A 207 29.56 15.86 5.12
N PRO A 208 29.40 16.72 6.14
CA PRO A 208 28.32 17.70 6.19
C PRO A 208 28.29 18.58 4.94
N PHE A 209 27.10 18.81 4.37
CA PHE A 209 26.93 19.60 3.15
C PHE A 209 26.82 21.10 3.40
N ASP A 210 27.46 21.92 2.55
CA ASP A 210 27.26 23.37 2.47
C ASP A 210 26.88 23.75 1.04
N GLY A 211 25.67 24.29 0.83
CA GLY A 211 25.23 24.71 -0.50
C GLY A 211 23.73 24.90 -0.67
N GLN A 212 23.32 25.28 -1.88
CA GLN A 212 21.92 25.39 -2.27
C GLN A 212 21.30 23.99 -2.45
N ALA A 213 20.06 23.83 -2.00
CA ALA A 213 19.27 22.63 -2.18
C ALA A 213 17.79 22.95 -2.43
N THR A 214 17.12 22.11 -3.21
CA THR A 214 15.67 22.15 -3.40
C THR A 214 15.05 20.96 -2.69
N VAL A 215 14.04 21.20 -1.86
CA VAL A 215 13.31 20.15 -1.13
C VAL A 215 11.90 20.03 -1.70
N LYS A 216 11.48 18.81 -2.00
CA LYS A 216 10.14 18.48 -2.50
C LYS A 216 9.45 17.49 -1.58
N SER A 217 8.13 17.58 -1.50
CA SER A 217 7.25 16.56 -0.94
C SER A 217 6.53 15.81 -2.06
N ARG A 218 6.32 14.51 -1.89
CA ARG A 218 5.56 13.66 -2.82
C ARG A 218 4.54 12.84 -2.07
N CYS A 219 3.37 12.61 -2.66
CA CYS A 219 2.31 11.78 -2.10
C CYS A 219 2.28 10.41 -2.76
N TYR A 220 2.48 9.37 -1.96
CA TYR A 220 2.42 7.95 -2.34
C TYR A 220 1.11 7.29 -1.90
N LEU A 221 0.07 8.08 -1.61
CA LEU A 221 -1.29 7.55 -1.52
C LEU A 221 -1.59 6.76 -2.81
N PRO A 222 -2.22 5.59 -2.73
CA PRO A 222 -2.78 4.91 -3.88
C PRO A 222 -3.65 5.89 -4.70
N GLY A 223 -3.26 6.18 -5.95
CA GLY A 223 -3.92 7.17 -6.82
C GLY A 223 -3.23 8.55 -6.88
N CYS A 224 -2.30 8.85 -5.98
CA CYS A 224 -1.39 10.01 -6.06
C CYS A 224 -0.01 9.61 -6.58
N ASP A 225 0.43 8.40 -6.22
CA ASP A 225 1.38 7.69 -7.06
C ASP A 225 2.75 8.38 -7.23
N GLY A 226 3.23 9.07 -6.19
CA GLY A 226 4.50 9.79 -6.17
C GLY A 226 4.46 11.18 -6.79
N ILE A 227 3.26 11.71 -7.07
CA ILE A 227 3.06 13.08 -7.52
C ILE A 227 3.56 14.08 -6.47
N GLU A 228 4.06 15.23 -6.93
CA GLU A 228 4.49 16.32 -6.05
C GLU A 228 3.30 16.80 -5.21
N ALA A 229 3.47 16.79 -3.88
CA ALA A 229 2.47 17.21 -2.92
C ALA A 229 2.83 18.62 -2.45
N GLY A 230 2.26 19.63 -3.11
CA GLY A 230 2.57 21.04 -2.90
C GLY A 230 3.84 21.53 -3.58
N SER A 231 4.20 22.79 -3.34
CA SER A 231 5.30 23.46 -4.05
C SER A 231 6.68 23.09 -3.46
N PRO A 232 7.72 22.92 -4.30
CA PRO A 232 9.10 22.81 -3.85
C PRO A 232 9.57 24.02 -3.03
N VAL A 233 10.52 23.79 -2.11
CA VAL A 233 11.14 24.84 -1.28
C VAL A 233 12.65 24.85 -1.52
N ASP A 234 13.19 26.01 -1.90
CA ASP A 234 14.63 26.21 -2.03
C ASP A 234 15.24 26.69 -0.71
N ILE A 235 16.33 26.06 -0.29
CA ILE A 235 17.03 26.32 0.97
C ILE A 235 18.55 26.38 0.77
N TYR A 236 19.25 27.07 1.67
CA TYR A 236 20.70 26.98 1.78
C TYR A 236 21.06 26.12 3.00
N ILE A 237 21.61 24.93 2.75
CA ILE A 237 22.08 24.03 3.80
C ILE A 237 23.45 24.49 4.25
N LYS A 238 23.64 24.61 5.57
CA LYS A 238 24.92 24.99 6.18
C LYS A 238 25.32 23.98 7.24
N ASN A 239 26.57 23.51 7.22
CA ASN A 239 27.08 22.46 8.11
C ASN A 239 26.18 21.20 8.10
N GLY A 240 25.60 20.87 6.95
CA GLY A 240 24.67 19.77 6.77
C GLY A 240 23.25 20.00 7.30
N LEU A 241 22.95 21.06 8.05
CA LEU A 241 21.64 21.22 8.69
C LEU A 241 20.51 21.44 7.67
N LEU A 242 19.62 20.45 7.56
CA LEU A 242 18.34 20.53 6.87
C LEU A 242 17.24 20.77 7.90
N GLU A 243 16.53 21.89 7.77
CA GLU A 243 15.35 22.21 8.55
C GLU A 243 14.36 22.96 7.65
N THR A 244 13.18 22.38 7.41
CA THR A 244 12.19 22.95 6.49
C THR A 244 10.76 22.48 6.78
N VAL A 245 9.79 23.19 6.22
CA VAL A 245 8.36 22.89 6.28
C VAL A 245 7.80 22.87 4.87
N LEU A 246 7.13 21.79 4.49
CA LEU A 246 6.52 21.59 3.18
C LEU A 246 4.99 21.62 3.31
N ASP A 247 4.31 22.35 2.42
CA ASP A 247 2.85 22.30 2.32
C ASP A 247 2.46 21.04 1.55
N VAL A 248 1.70 20.14 2.17
CA VAL A 248 1.17 18.92 1.55
C VAL A 248 -0.34 18.98 1.36
N GLY A 249 -0.91 20.19 1.37
CA GLY A 249 -2.34 20.42 1.22
C GLY A 249 -2.96 19.79 -0.04
N GLY A 250 -4.13 19.18 0.12
CA GLY A 250 -4.81 18.44 -0.95
C GLY A 250 -4.36 16.99 -1.12
N HIS A 251 -3.37 16.55 -0.34
CA HIS A 251 -2.89 15.17 -0.32
C HIS A 251 -2.99 14.55 1.07
N SER A 252 -3.02 13.21 1.10
CA SER A 252 -3.33 12.43 2.29
C SER A 252 -2.19 11.50 2.75
N GLY A 253 -1.06 11.49 2.03
CA GLY A 253 0.09 10.64 2.32
C GLY A 253 -0.14 9.15 2.03
N PRO A 254 0.86 8.27 2.23
CA PRO A 254 2.16 8.56 2.84
C PRO A 254 3.00 9.53 2.01
N PHE A 255 3.80 10.34 2.68
CA PHE A 255 4.64 11.36 2.08
C PHE A 255 6.09 10.91 1.99
N GLU A 256 6.75 11.27 0.89
CA GLU A 256 8.19 11.19 0.72
C GLU A 256 8.76 12.61 0.67
N ILE A 257 9.93 12.82 1.28
CA ILE A 257 10.75 13.99 0.98
C ILE A 257 11.82 13.65 -0.05
N GLU A 258 12.11 14.61 -0.92
CA GLU A 258 13.23 14.58 -1.85
C GLU A 258 14.09 15.83 -1.64
N VAL A 259 15.36 15.65 -1.31
CA VAL A 259 16.35 16.74 -1.20
C VAL A 259 17.28 16.66 -2.40
N ILE A 260 17.33 17.72 -3.19
CA ILE A 260 18.11 17.83 -4.43
C ILE A 260 19.22 18.85 -4.22
N THR A 261 20.46 18.47 -4.50
CA THR A 261 21.66 19.31 -4.40
C THR A 261 22.40 19.30 -5.75
N GLU A 262 23.39 20.19 -5.91
CA GLU A 262 24.30 20.14 -7.08
C GLU A 262 25.11 18.83 -7.17
N LYS A 263 25.15 18.04 -6.08
CA LYS A 263 25.89 16.79 -6.01
C LYS A 263 25.03 15.54 -6.16
N GLY A 264 23.72 15.68 -6.22
CA GLY A 264 22.76 14.58 -6.35
C GLY A 264 21.55 14.78 -5.43
N ASN A 265 20.71 13.75 -5.32
CA ASN A 265 19.52 13.77 -4.49
C ASN A 265 19.47 12.60 -3.49
N VAL A 266 18.71 12.79 -2.42
CA VAL A 266 18.37 11.76 -1.43
C VAL A 266 16.89 11.86 -1.08
N ARG A 267 16.27 10.73 -0.75
CA ARG A 267 14.83 10.63 -0.49
C ARG A 267 14.54 9.81 0.75
N TYR A 268 13.38 10.06 1.35
CA TYR A 268 12.90 9.30 2.51
C TYR A 268 11.37 9.27 2.53
N LEU A 269 10.79 8.06 2.52
CA LEU A 269 9.36 7.82 2.66
C LEU A 269 8.98 7.66 4.14
N PHE A 270 8.03 8.47 4.62
CA PHE A 270 7.55 8.41 6.00
C PHE A 270 6.41 7.38 6.13
N GLY A 271 6.73 6.18 6.61
CA GLY A 271 5.81 5.03 6.62
C GLY A 271 4.45 5.24 7.32
N ARG A 272 4.34 6.16 8.30
CA ARG A 272 3.10 6.43 9.06
C ARG A 272 2.44 7.77 8.77
N SER A 273 2.85 8.41 7.68
CA SER A 273 2.30 9.70 7.27
C SER A 273 1.03 9.57 6.41
N GLY A 274 0.55 8.36 6.16
CA GLY A 274 -0.66 8.07 5.40
C GLY A 274 -1.96 8.32 6.17
N HIS A 275 -3.06 8.51 5.45
CA HIS A 275 -4.35 8.84 6.07
C HIS A 275 -4.90 7.71 6.94
N ILE A 276 -4.72 6.44 6.56
CA ILE A 276 -5.21 5.28 7.32
C ILE A 276 -4.54 5.19 8.69
N GLU A 277 -3.21 5.38 8.73
CA GLU A 277 -2.44 5.40 9.96
C GLU A 277 -2.81 6.60 10.85
N ARG A 278 -3.13 7.72 10.20
CA ARG A 278 -3.56 8.96 10.82
C ARG A 278 -5.00 8.95 11.31
N GLN A 279 -5.85 8.01 10.93
CA GLN A 279 -7.22 8.01 11.43
C GLN A 279 -7.25 7.90 12.96
N THR A 280 -8.00 8.78 13.59
CA THR A 280 -8.28 8.75 15.03
C THR A 280 -9.52 7.91 15.26
N ILE A 281 -9.32 6.72 15.79
CA ILE A 281 -10.37 5.71 15.94
C ILE A 281 -10.78 5.63 17.40
N PRO A 282 -12.06 5.73 17.75
CA PRO A 282 -12.53 5.56 19.11
C PRO A 282 -12.12 4.22 19.71
N VAL A 283 -11.59 4.25 20.93
CA VAL A 283 -11.25 3.07 21.70
C VAL A 283 -11.97 3.00 23.03
N SER A 284 -12.80 3.98 23.37
CA SER A 284 -13.75 3.87 24.47
C SER A 284 -15.08 4.57 24.18
N SER A 285 -16.12 4.18 24.91
CA SER A 285 -17.43 4.83 24.89
C SER A 285 -18.23 4.49 26.15
N GLY A 286 -19.10 5.40 26.59
CA GLY A 286 -19.96 5.21 27.77
C GLY A 286 -19.21 5.40 29.10
N PHE A 287 -17.97 5.87 29.09
CA PHE A 287 -17.22 6.18 30.29
C PHE A 287 -16.99 7.68 30.44
N THR A 288 -16.69 8.15 31.66
CA THR A 288 -16.48 9.58 31.93
C THR A 288 -15.39 10.25 31.09
N SER A 289 -14.48 9.49 30.51
CA SER A 289 -13.47 9.97 29.56
C SER A 289 -13.54 9.15 28.29
N TYR A 290 -13.57 9.86 27.17
CA TYR A 290 -13.52 9.30 25.83
C TYR A 290 -12.06 9.24 25.36
N PHE A 291 -11.70 8.13 24.74
CA PHE A 291 -10.37 7.90 24.21
C PHE A 291 -10.45 7.45 22.76
N SER A 292 -9.50 7.92 21.97
CA SER A 292 -9.24 7.48 20.61
C SER A 292 -7.80 6.96 20.49
N ALA A 293 -7.55 6.09 19.53
CA ALA A 293 -6.23 5.57 19.19
C ALA A 293 -5.90 5.85 17.71
N THR A 294 -4.62 5.94 17.42
CA THR A 294 -4.09 6.19 16.07
C THR A 294 -2.68 5.61 15.95
N LEU A 295 -2.25 5.28 14.74
CA LEU A 295 -0.90 4.78 14.46
C LEU A 295 0.10 5.93 14.21
N ALA A 296 -0.41 7.13 13.93
CA ALA A 296 0.40 8.33 13.72
C ALA A 296 0.30 9.27 14.94
N PRO A 297 1.36 10.01 15.27
CA PRO A 297 1.34 10.97 16.36
C PRO A 297 0.46 12.17 16.04
N TYR A 298 -0.23 12.65 17.06
CA TYR A 298 -0.90 13.96 17.06
C TYR A 298 -0.44 14.78 18.25
N GLU A 299 -0.59 16.10 18.13
CA GLU A 299 -0.37 17.01 19.25
C GLU A 299 -1.26 16.61 20.43
N GLY A 300 -0.65 16.40 21.60
CA GLY A 300 -1.35 15.96 22.82
C GLY A 300 -1.65 14.46 22.91
N SER A 301 -1.26 13.64 21.93
CA SER A 301 -1.37 12.18 22.00
C SER A 301 -0.27 11.56 22.88
N VAL A 302 -0.58 10.44 23.54
CA VAL A 302 0.34 9.71 24.43
C VAL A 302 0.76 8.40 23.77
N PRO A 303 2.07 8.15 23.55
CA PRO A 303 2.53 6.90 22.95
C PRO A 303 2.35 5.72 23.91
N VAL A 304 1.91 4.58 23.40
CA VAL A 304 1.94 3.29 24.12
C VAL A 304 3.30 2.65 23.89
N TYR A 305 4.12 2.56 24.95
CA TYR A 305 5.52 2.12 24.83
C TYR A 305 5.63 0.75 24.12
N GLY A 306 6.41 0.73 23.04
CA GLY A 306 6.69 -0.46 22.21
C GLY A 306 5.56 -0.92 21.30
N ARG A 307 4.43 -0.20 21.20
CA ARG A 307 3.30 -0.60 20.34
C ARG A 307 3.16 0.14 19.02
N GLY A 308 3.87 1.25 18.84
CA GLY A 308 3.68 2.11 17.66
C GLY A 308 2.26 2.68 17.56
N LEU A 309 1.62 2.89 18.71
CA LEU A 309 0.26 3.40 18.87
C LEU A 309 0.28 4.64 19.75
N TYR A 310 -0.65 5.55 19.50
CA TYR A 310 -0.84 6.77 20.27
C TYR A 310 -2.30 6.87 20.74
N ILE A 311 -2.49 7.29 21.98
CA ILE A 311 -3.80 7.49 22.61
C ILE A 311 -4.09 8.98 22.74
N ILE A 312 -5.27 9.38 22.29
CA ILE A 312 -5.81 10.72 22.42
C ILE A 312 -6.94 10.67 23.44
N LYS A 313 -6.95 11.63 24.37
CA LYS A 313 -8.08 11.84 25.28
C LYS A 313 -8.92 12.98 24.72
N ASP A 314 -10.04 12.65 24.09
CA ASP A 314 -10.84 13.62 23.33
C ASP A 314 -11.69 14.51 24.27
N ASP A 315 -12.79 13.96 24.79
CA ASP A 315 -13.78 14.66 25.60
C ASP A 315 -14.05 13.97 26.95
N GLN A 316 -14.66 14.70 27.87
CA GLN A 316 -15.15 14.17 29.15
C GLN A 316 -16.66 14.34 29.26
N LYS A 317 -17.34 13.28 29.71
CA LYS A 317 -18.75 13.27 30.07
C LYS A 317 -18.89 12.91 31.55
N PRO A 318 -18.73 13.89 32.47
CA PRO A 318 -18.73 13.63 33.91
C PRO A 318 -20.01 12.95 34.43
N GLU A 319 -21.10 13.04 33.67
CA GLU A 319 -22.40 12.42 33.92
C GLU A 319 -22.44 10.90 33.68
N ASP A 320 -21.48 10.33 32.94
CA ASP A 320 -21.45 8.89 32.69
C ASP A 320 -21.26 8.09 34.00
N PRO A 321 -21.94 6.93 34.14
CA PRO A 321 -22.06 6.24 35.42
C PRO A 321 -20.78 5.52 35.85
N VAL A 322 -19.80 5.34 34.96
CA VAL A 322 -18.54 4.65 35.22
C VAL A 322 -17.36 5.49 34.75
N GLY A 323 -16.39 5.65 35.64
CA GLY A 323 -15.15 6.35 35.38
C GLY A 323 -14.07 5.45 34.83
N LEU A 324 -13.44 5.91 33.75
CA LEU A 324 -12.24 5.32 33.14
C LEU A 324 -11.17 6.40 33.05
N ALA A 325 -10.03 6.21 33.72
CA ALA A 325 -8.99 7.24 33.80
C ALA A 325 -8.01 7.20 32.63
N THR A 326 -7.75 6.02 32.07
CA THR A 326 -6.83 5.77 30.96
C THR A 326 -7.21 4.46 30.26
N VAL A 327 -6.78 4.31 29.01
CA VAL A 327 -6.84 3.06 28.23
C VAL A 327 -5.45 2.44 28.04
N ILE A 328 -4.46 2.91 28.77
CA ILE A 328 -3.11 2.34 28.82
C ILE A 328 -2.93 1.69 30.19
N SER A 329 -2.69 0.38 30.22
CA SER A 329 -2.41 -0.33 31.48
C SER A 329 -1.01 0.01 31.99
N ASP A 330 -0.85 0.13 33.30
CA ASP A 330 0.46 0.26 33.92
C ASP A 330 1.25 -1.07 33.93
N GLN A 331 2.45 -1.07 34.54
CA GLN A 331 3.31 -2.25 34.66
C GLN A 331 2.66 -3.40 35.44
N THR A 332 1.64 -3.12 36.27
CA THR A 332 0.90 -4.12 37.03
C THR A 332 -0.17 -4.82 36.20
N ARG A 333 -0.41 -4.32 34.96
CA ARG A 333 -1.46 -4.77 34.04
C ARG A 333 -2.86 -4.69 34.66
N ASN A 334 -3.05 -3.82 35.63
CA ASN A 334 -4.34 -3.61 36.26
C ASN A 334 -5.02 -2.36 35.70
N LEU A 335 -6.33 -2.45 35.53
CA LEU A 335 -7.21 -1.34 35.19
C LEU A 335 -8.25 -1.18 36.29
N THR A 336 -8.46 0.07 36.72
CA THR A 336 -9.49 0.42 37.69
C THR A 336 -10.67 1.10 37.00
N LEU A 337 -11.88 0.55 37.19
CA LEU A 337 -13.14 1.21 36.85
C LEU A 337 -13.77 1.80 38.11
N SER A 338 -14.05 3.10 38.13
CA SER A 338 -14.63 3.78 39.30
C SER A 338 -16.13 4.04 39.11
N ILE A 339 -16.98 3.46 39.93
CA ILE A 339 -18.44 3.60 39.82
C ILE A 339 -18.89 4.99 40.32
N LYS A 340 -19.47 5.81 39.44
CA LYS A 340 -19.91 7.19 39.73
C LYS A 340 -21.41 7.29 40.04
N GLN A 341 -22.19 6.35 39.52
CA GLN A 341 -23.62 6.20 39.78
C GLN A 341 -23.94 4.74 40.09
N LYS A 342 -24.99 4.49 40.88
CA LYS A 342 -25.43 3.13 41.19
C LYS A 342 -25.93 2.40 39.93
N ILE A 343 -25.45 1.16 39.73
CA ILE A 343 -25.80 0.30 38.59
C ILE A 343 -26.37 -1.02 39.13
N ASN A 344 -27.57 -1.38 38.68
CA ASN A 344 -28.26 -2.60 39.06
C ASN A 344 -28.07 -3.69 38.00
N GLN A 345 -27.98 -4.95 38.44
CA GLN A 345 -27.78 -6.14 37.60
C GLN A 345 -26.65 -5.98 36.56
N PRO A 346 -25.45 -5.50 36.98
CA PRO A 346 -24.39 -5.28 36.02
C PRO A 346 -23.79 -6.60 35.56
N ARG A 347 -23.37 -6.66 34.29
CA ARG A 347 -22.53 -7.73 33.76
C ARG A 347 -21.30 -7.14 33.09
N LEU A 348 -20.16 -7.78 33.30
CA LEU A 348 -18.86 -7.35 32.80
C LEU A 348 -18.20 -8.48 32.04
N PHE A 349 -17.86 -8.21 30.79
CA PHE A 349 -17.16 -9.14 29.92
C PHE A 349 -15.81 -8.56 29.54
N ILE A 350 -14.84 -9.45 29.42
CA ILE A 350 -13.49 -9.16 28.96
C ILE A 350 -13.18 -10.09 27.79
N LEU A 351 -12.64 -9.53 26.71
CA LEU A 351 -12.14 -10.27 25.57
C LEU A 351 -10.64 -10.04 25.44
N SER A 352 -9.87 -11.13 25.44
CA SER A 352 -8.42 -11.09 25.26
C SER A 352 -7.92 -12.15 24.27
N PRO A 353 -6.82 -11.89 23.55
CA PRO A 353 -6.33 -12.84 22.56
C PRO A 353 -5.67 -14.05 23.23
N ASP A 354 -5.97 -15.23 22.71
CA ASP A 354 -5.27 -16.45 23.05
C ASP A 354 -3.91 -16.56 22.35
N LYS A 355 -3.24 -17.70 22.53
CA LYS A 355 -1.92 -17.96 21.94
C LYS A 355 -1.93 -17.99 20.40
N LYS A 356 -3.09 -18.12 19.76
CA LYS A 356 -3.26 -18.12 18.30
C LYS A 356 -3.72 -16.75 17.78
N GLY A 357 -3.92 -15.76 18.65
CA GLY A 357 -4.45 -14.45 18.27
C GLY A 357 -5.98 -14.36 18.21
N ASN A 358 -6.71 -15.43 18.60
CA ASN A 358 -8.17 -15.42 18.63
C ASN A 358 -8.66 -14.87 19.96
N PHE A 359 -9.66 -13.98 19.94
CA PHE A 359 -10.19 -13.38 21.17
C PHE A 359 -11.12 -14.35 21.91
N GLN A 360 -10.83 -14.57 23.20
CA GLN A 360 -11.62 -15.40 24.10
C GLN A 360 -12.47 -14.52 25.00
N THR A 361 -13.76 -14.85 25.14
CA THR A 361 -14.67 -14.11 26.02
C THR A 361 -14.66 -14.69 27.43
N GLN A 362 -14.46 -13.84 28.42
CA GLN A 362 -14.56 -14.16 29.83
C GLN A 362 -15.56 -13.22 30.52
N GLU A 363 -16.54 -13.78 31.22
CA GLU A 363 -17.39 -13.01 32.12
C GLU A 363 -16.71 -12.87 33.50
N ILE A 364 -16.60 -11.64 33.98
CA ILE A 364 -16.06 -11.33 35.30
C ILE A 364 -17.21 -11.30 36.30
N LYS A 365 -17.10 -12.14 37.33
CA LYS A 365 -18.09 -12.17 38.41
C LYS A 365 -18.00 -10.90 39.24
N ILE A 366 -19.03 -10.06 39.10
CA ILE A 366 -19.21 -8.83 39.87
C ILE A 366 -20.48 -8.90 40.72
N ALA A 367 -20.62 -7.99 41.69
CA ALA A 367 -21.80 -7.93 42.54
C ALA A 367 -23.07 -7.61 41.71
N SER A 368 -24.22 -8.15 42.12
CA SER A 368 -25.51 -7.88 41.47
C SER A 368 -26.00 -6.43 41.58
N GLN A 369 -25.29 -5.62 42.38
CA GLN A 369 -25.47 -4.18 42.50
C GLN A 369 -24.09 -3.55 42.71
N LEU A 370 -23.81 -2.49 41.95
CA LEU A 370 -22.61 -1.66 42.12
C LEU A 370 -23.03 -0.30 42.67
N ASP A 371 -22.49 0.05 43.84
CA ASP A 371 -22.78 1.32 44.51
C ASP A 371 -21.81 2.42 44.10
N LYS A 372 -22.27 3.67 44.15
CA LYS A 372 -21.44 4.85 43.90
C LYS A 372 -20.21 4.84 44.83
N GLY A 373 -19.03 5.03 44.26
CA GLY A 373 -17.75 5.05 44.96
C GLY A 373 -17.04 3.69 45.02
N GLN A 374 -17.65 2.61 44.53
CA GLN A 374 -16.97 1.33 44.38
C GLN A 374 -15.97 1.36 43.23
N GLU A 375 -14.94 0.51 43.32
CA GLU A 375 -13.94 0.31 42.29
C GLU A 375 -13.89 -1.16 41.89
N ILE A 376 -13.76 -1.40 40.58
CA ILE A 376 -13.55 -2.73 40.02
C ILE A 376 -12.14 -2.79 39.47
N GLN A 377 -11.35 -3.77 39.92
CA GLN A 377 -10.00 -4.02 39.42
C GLN A 377 -10.06 -5.14 38.38
N LEU A 378 -9.49 -4.88 37.21
CA LEU A 378 -9.45 -5.81 36.09
C LEU A 378 -8.00 -6.04 35.66
N THR A 379 -7.68 -7.26 35.25
CA THR A 379 -6.39 -7.57 34.64
C THR A 379 -6.50 -7.44 33.12
N VAL A 380 -5.50 -6.81 32.52
CA VAL A 380 -5.39 -6.54 31.08
C VAL A 380 -4.34 -7.48 30.48
N ASP A 381 -4.73 -8.22 29.46
CA ASP A 381 -3.85 -9.09 28.69
C ASP A 381 -3.21 -8.34 27.50
N SER A 382 -2.01 -8.77 27.12
CA SER A 382 -1.24 -8.22 25.99
C SER A 382 -1.75 -8.78 24.65
N PRO A 383 -1.73 -8.00 23.55
CA PRO A 383 -1.33 -6.59 23.49
C PRO A 383 -2.47 -5.63 23.82
N MET A 384 -3.72 -6.10 23.74
CA MET A 384 -4.95 -5.35 23.94
C MET A 384 -6.02 -6.25 24.57
N THR A 385 -6.85 -5.66 25.42
CA THR A 385 -8.04 -6.29 26.01
C THR A 385 -9.27 -5.43 25.77
N PHE A 386 -10.35 -6.02 25.27
CA PHE A 386 -11.64 -5.36 25.15
C PHE A 386 -12.50 -5.59 26.39
N ILE A 387 -13.16 -4.55 26.87
CA ILE A 387 -13.98 -4.53 28.07
C ILE A 387 -15.38 -4.07 27.68
N ALA A 388 -16.41 -4.82 28.09
CA ALA A 388 -17.80 -4.46 27.91
C ALA A 388 -18.55 -4.55 29.24
N LEU A 389 -19.14 -3.43 29.68
CA LEU A 389 -19.91 -3.32 30.91
C LEU A 389 -21.33 -2.86 30.59
N GLY A 390 -22.32 -3.61 31.04
CA GLY A 390 -23.74 -3.25 30.93
C GLY A 390 -24.44 -3.26 32.29
N GLY A 391 -25.53 -2.53 32.43
CA GLY A 391 -26.41 -2.60 33.61
C GLY A 391 -27.55 -1.57 33.57
N PHE A 392 -28.38 -1.52 34.62
CA PHE A 392 -29.56 -0.64 34.65
C PHE A 392 -29.43 0.48 35.68
N LEU A 393 -29.74 1.71 35.27
CA LEU A 393 -29.61 2.91 36.11
C LEU A 393 -30.87 3.18 36.95
N GLU A 394 -30.66 3.47 38.24
CA GLU A 394 -31.72 3.59 39.26
C GLU A 394 -32.74 4.71 38.99
N LYS A 395 -32.32 5.83 38.38
CA LYS A 395 -33.19 7.02 38.22
C LYS A 395 -34.18 6.94 37.05
N LYS A 396 -34.05 5.95 36.15
CA LYS A 396 -34.82 5.91 34.89
C LYS A 396 -35.17 4.50 34.36
N SER A 397 -34.70 3.41 34.99
CA SER A 397 -34.73 2.07 34.37
C SER A 397 -34.07 2.04 32.97
N GLU A 398 -33.19 3.01 32.72
CA GLU A 398 -32.45 3.18 31.47
C GLU A 398 -31.29 2.19 31.46
N PHE A 399 -31.16 1.46 30.36
CA PHE A 399 -30.03 0.56 30.15
C PHE A 399 -28.77 1.38 29.85
N TYR A 400 -27.70 1.05 30.55
CA TYR A 400 -26.38 1.62 30.35
C TYR A 400 -25.46 0.56 29.76
N GLU A 401 -24.67 0.97 28.78
CA GLU A 401 -23.57 0.18 28.23
C GLU A 401 -22.33 1.06 28.04
N GLY A 402 -21.16 0.49 28.34
CA GLY A 402 -19.87 1.11 28.12
C GLY A 402 -18.86 0.08 27.65
N TRP A 403 -17.97 0.49 26.75
CA TRP A 403 -16.92 -0.36 26.21
C TRP A 403 -15.58 0.37 26.10
N ALA A 404 -14.49 -0.37 26.26
CA ALA A 404 -13.14 0.16 26.14
C ALA A 404 -12.17 -0.90 25.61
N MET A 405 -11.28 -0.51 24.73
CA MET A 405 -10.11 -1.26 24.30
C MET A 405 -8.91 -0.71 25.07
N VAL A 406 -8.29 -1.57 25.88
CA VAL A 406 -7.21 -1.20 26.79
C VAL A 406 -5.92 -1.86 26.35
N PHE A 407 -4.89 -1.06 26.14
CA PHE A 407 -3.60 -1.48 25.60
C PHE A 407 -2.58 -1.67 26.70
N THR A 408 -1.69 -2.63 26.49
CA THR A 408 -0.55 -2.87 27.39
C THR A 408 0.73 -2.33 26.77
N GLU A 409 1.61 -1.77 27.59
CA GLU A 409 2.99 -1.50 27.16
C GLU A 409 3.78 -2.81 26.97
N THR A 410 4.78 -2.79 26.11
CA THR A 410 5.74 -3.91 26.03
C THR A 410 6.52 -4.05 27.34
N SER A 411 6.81 -5.29 27.75
CA SER A 411 7.75 -5.56 28.86
C SER A 411 9.21 -5.52 28.42
N LEU A 412 9.49 -5.48 27.11
CA LEU A 412 10.83 -5.58 26.58
C LEU A 412 11.49 -4.22 26.47
N ASP A 413 12.74 -4.14 26.90
CA ASP A 413 13.63 -3.03 26.63
C ASP A 413 14.90 -3.55 25.95
N VAL A 414 15.36 -2.86 24.91
CA VAL A 414 16.49 -3.31 24.10
C VAL A 414 17.48 -2.18 23.88
N GLU A 415 18.73 -2.46 24.23
CA GLU A 415 19.87 -1.59 24.02
C GLU A 415 20.79 -2.25 22.99
N VAL A 416 21.21 -1.45 22.00
CA VAL A 416 22.25 -1.80 21.05
C VAL A 416 23.45 -0.93 21.37
N ASN A 417 24.64 -1.55 21.45
CA ASN A 417 25.89 -0.86 21.64
C ASN A 417 26.90 -1.26 20.55
N LEU A 418 27.37 -0.27 19.82
CA LEU A 418 28.47 -0.34 18.87
C LEU A 418 29.30 0.96 18.94
N PRO A 419 30.57 0.91 18.50
CA PRO A 419 31.43 2.09 18.42
C PRO A 419 30.80 3.20 17.56
N SER A 420 31.02 4.47 17.91
CA SER A 420 30.57 5.60 17.09
C SER A 420 31.28 5.67 15.73
N GLU A 421 32.50 5.12 15.65
CA GLU A 421 33.35 5.14 14.46
C GLU A 421 33.92 3.76 14.16
N GLY A 422 34.05 3.43 12.87
CA GLY A 422 34.75 2.26 12.39
C GLY A 422 35.41 2.50 11.04
N TYR A 423 36.22 1.54 10.59
CA TYR A 423 36.92 1.60 9.31
C TYR A 423 36.29 0.66 8.27
N PRO A 424 36.39 0.97 6.97
CA PRO A 424 35.92 0.05 5.93
C PRO A 424 36.49 -1.36 6.09
N LEU A 425 35.66 -2.38 5.87
CA LEU A 425 36.00 -3.81 6.01
C LEU A 425 36.42 -4.26 7.43
N GLN A 426 36.38 -3.37 8.43
CA GLN A 426 36.67 -3.72 9.82
C GLN A 426 35.57 -4.61 10.39
N LYS A 427 35.96 -5.64 11.13
CA LYS A 427 35.03 -6.44 11.95
C LYS A 427 34.78 -5.72 13.27
N ASN A 428 33.52 -5.39 13.55
CA ASN A 428 33.06 -4.79 14.79
C ASN A 428 32.12 -5.75 15.51
N VAL A 429 32.09 -5.66 16.84
CA VAL A 429 31.18 -6.45 17.68
C VAL A 429 30.00 -5.56 18.03
N VAL A 430 28.80 -5.97 17.60
CA VAL A 430 27.54 -5.38 18.05
C VAL A 430 27.13 -6.10 19.32
N GLU A 431 27.04 -5.34 20.42
CA GLU A 431 26.55 -5.84 21.70
C GLU A 431 25.06 -5.50 21.83
N ILE A 432 24.25 -6.51 22.12
CA ILE A 432 22.81 -6.38 22.30
C ILE A 432 22.50 -6.75 23.74
N LYS A 433 21.69 -5.95 24.41
CA LYS A 433 21.19 -6.22 25.76
C LYS A 433 19.67 -6.08 25.78
N VAL A 434 18.99 -7.11 26.27
CA VAL A 434 17.54 -7.12 26.43
C VAL A 434 17.17 -7.32 27.89
N THR A 435 16.26 -6.48 28.38
CA THR A 435 15.78 -6.49 29.76
C THR A 435 14.25 -6.56 29.78
N ASP A 436 13.68 -7.39 30.66
CA ASP A 436 12.29 -7.28 31.07
C ASP A 436 12.17 -6.07 32.01
N ARG A 437 11.58 -4.98 31.54
CA ARG A 437 11.46 -3.71 32.27
C ARG A 437 10.48 -3.77 33.43
N PHE A 438 9.52 -4.70 33.41
CA PHE A 438 8.56 -4.85 34.50
C PHE A 438 9.18 -5.61 35.67
N ARG A 439 10.11 -6.54 35.39
CA ARG A 439 10.84 -7.30 36.43
C ARG A 439 12.23 -6.74 36.73
N ASN A 440 12.72 -5.83 35.90
CA ASN A 440 14.10 -5.35 35.89
C ASN A 440 15.13 -6.51 35.87
N GLN A 441 14.89 -7.49 35.00
CA GLN A 441 15.69 -8.71 34.87
C GLN A 441 16.13 -8.94 33.42
N PRO A 442 17.28 -9.58 33.17
CA PRO A 442 17.68 -9.91 31.81
C PRO A 442 16.68 -10.87 31.13
N ALA A 443 16.46 -10.68 29.83
CA ALA A 443 15.56 -11.50 29.04
C ALA A 443 16.32 -12.32 27.98
N SER A 444 16.17 -13.65 28.03
CA SER A 444 16.66 -14.59 27.01
C SER A 444 15.60 -14.67 25.90
N ILE A 445 15.89 -14.07 24.74
CA ILE A 445 14.91 -13.84 23.67
C ILE A 445 15.59 -13.92 22.31
N TYR A 446 14.80 -14.22 21.29
CA TYR A 446 15.23 -14.13 19.91
C TYR A 446 14.95 -12.74 19.33
N GLY A 447 15.78 -12.34 18.37
CA GLY A 447 15.58 -11.13 17.61
C GLY A 447 16.27 -11.18 16.26
N ILE A 448 16.07 -10.11 15.49
CA ILE A 448 16.72 -9.89 14.20
C ILE A 448 17.67 -8.71 14.35
N LEU A 449 18.93 -8.89 13.94
CA LEU A 449 19.90 -7.80 13.78
C LEU A 449 20.03 -7.49 12.29
N GLU A 450 19.91 -6.21 11.98
CA GLU A 450 20.12 -5.65 10.66
C GLU A 450 21.21 -4.58 10.75
N VAL A 451 22.19 -4.62 9.86
CA VAL A 451 23.19 -3.55 9.71
C VAL A 451 23.19 -3.13 8.26
N PHE A 452 22.87 -1.87 7.99
CA PHE A 452 22.68 -1.35 6.63
C PHE A 452 23.18 0.10 6.50
N ASP A 453 23.53 0.50 5.28
CA ASP A 453 23.95 1.87 4.95
C ASP A 453 22.75 2.83 4.96
N ASN A 454 22.86 4.00 5.60
CA ASN A 454 21.74 4.94 5.74
C ASN A 454 21.28 5.58 4.42
N ARG A 455 22.02 5.39 3.33
CA ARG A 455 21.57 5.76 1.98
C ARG A 455 20.47 4.86 1.44
N VAL A 456 20.22 3.71 2.09
CA VAL A 456 19.28 2.70 1.60
C VAL A 456 18.06 2.61 2.50
N ALA A 457 16.91 2.40 1.90
CA ALA A 457 15.69 2.12 2.65
C ALA A 457 15.78 0.70 3.24
N SER A 458 15.42 0.54 4.52
CA SER A 458 15.28 -0.75 5.19
C SER A 458 13.91 -0.84 5.86
N LYS A 459 13.13 -1.88 5.52
CA LYS A 459 11.80 -2.13 6.09
C LYS A 459 11.93 -2.88 7.42
N SER A 460 11.56 -2.25 8.53
CA SER A 460 11.57 -2.94 9.82
C SER A 460 10.52 -4.06 9.86
N PRO A 461 10.86 -5.26 10.37
CA PRO A 461 9.89 -6.33 10.59
C PRO A 461 8.86 -5.98 11.70
N ARG A 462 9.05 -4.88 12.44
CA ARG A 462 8.07 -4.38 13.42
C ARG A 462 6.83 -3.77 12.78
N GLU A 463 6.98 -3.06 11.65
CA GLU A 463 5.88 -2.25 11.08
C GLU A 463 4.63 -3.08 10.73
N PRO A 464 4.71 -4.27 10.10
CA PRO A 464 3.52 -5.08 9.87
C PRO A 464 2.82 -5.56 11.15
N LEU A 465 3.55 -5.77 12.26
CA LEU A 465 2.95 -6.13 13.55
C LEU A 465 2.17 -4.97 14.16
N VAL A 466 2.67 -3.73 13.96
CA VAL A 466 1.99 -2.49 14.35
C VAL A 466 0.70 -2.32 13.54
N SER A 467 0.77 -2.54 12.21
CA SER A 467 -0.41 -2.50 11.33
C SER A 467 -1.46 -3.53 11.73
N ALA A 468 -1.07 -4.78 11.99
CA ALA A 468 -1.99 -5.84 12.39
C ALA A 468 -2.76 -5.52 13.68
N LEU A 469 -2.09 -4.86 14.65
CA LEU A 469 -2.76 -4.36 15.86
C LEU A 469 -3.71 -3.20 15.54
N GLY A 470 -3.26 -2.28 14.66
CA GLY A 470 -4.05 -1.23 14.02
C GLY A 470 -5.40 -1.70 13.48
N ASP A 471 -5.33 -2.68 12.60
CA ASP A 471 -6.50 -3.24 11.90
C ASP A 471 -7.46 -3.92 12.87
N SER A 472 -6.93 -4.60 13.90
CA SER A 472 -7.72 -5.30 14.91
C SER A 472 -8.66 -4.36 15.69
N TYR A 473 -8.15 -3.24 16.24
CA TYR A 473 -9.02 -2.30 16.97
C TYR A 473 -9.87 -1.46 16.03
N ARG A 474 -9.40 -1.16 14.81
CA ARG A 474 -10.18 -0.40 13.83
C ARG A 474 -11.42 -1.17 13.41
N ASN A 475 -11.30 -2.46 13.13
CA ASN A 475 -12.42 -3.32 12.74
C ASN A 475 -13.51 -3.36 13.83
N LEU A 476 -13.11 -3.59 15.08
CA LEU A 476 -14.05 -3.58 16.20
C LEU A 476 -14.67 -2.18 16.42
N SER A 477 -13.86 -1.12 16.38
CA SER A 477 -14.38 0.24 16.57
C SER A 477 -15.37 0.61 15.48
N ASN A 478 -15.06 0.33 14.21
CA ASN A 478 -15.98 0.57 13.09
C ASN A 478 -17.29 -0.21 13.26
N TYR A 479 -17.24 -1.44 13.77
CA TYR A 479 -18.43 -2.20 14.12
C TYR A 479 -19.25 -1.51 15.24
N LEU A 480 -18.61 -1.12 16.34
CA LEU A 480 -19.26 -0.51 17.52
C LEU A 480 -19.72 0.94 17.31
N VAL A 481 -19.04 1.69 16.43
CA VAL A 481 -19.21 3.12 16.18
C VAL A 481 -19.86 3.40 14.84
N SER A 482 -20.33 2.37 14.12
CA SER A 482 -21.24 2.50 12.97
C SER A 482 -22.53 3.29 13.28
N TRP A 483 -22.65 3.82 14.49
CA TRP A 483 -23.44 5.00 14.82
C TRP A 483 -22.78 5.85 15.93
N ARG A 484 -22.33 7.08 15.63
CA ARG A 484 -22.42 8.25 16.53
C ARG A 484 -22.23 9.58 15.79
N ASP A 485 -23.14 10.49 16.06
CA ASP A 485 -23.18 11.88 15.57
C ASP A 485 -21.99 12.70 16.08
N TRP A 486 -21.15 13.20 15.16
CA TRP A 486 -20.04 14.13 15.43
C TRP A 486 -20.34 15.57 14.99
N THR A 487 -21.60 15.92 14.74
CA THR A 487 -21.95 17.29 14.31
C THR A 487 -22.10 18.27 15.47
N GLY A 488 -22.10 17.80 16.73
CA GLY A 488 -22.32 18.69 17.88
C GLY A 488 -23.72 19.32 17.88
N ILE A 489 -24.70 18.72 17.21
CA ILE A 489 -26.08 19.20 17.19
C ILE A 489 -26.90 18.34 18.16
N ASP A 490 -27.20 18.89 19.34
CA ASP A 490 -28.25 18.36 20.20
C ASP A 490 -29.58 18.34 19.42
N LYS A 491 -30.09 17.14 19.10
CA LYS A 491 -31.49 16.96 18.72
C LYS A 491 -32.37 17.30 19.92
N GLY A 492 -32.67 18.58 20.07
CA GLY A 492 -33.74 19.05 20.96
C GLY A 492 -33.46 20.38 21.61
N LYS A 493 -33.70 21.48 20.88
CA LYS A 493 -34.49 22.62 21.35
C LYS A 493 -34.80 23.57 20.19
N GLU A 494 -36.09 23.71 19.90
CA GLU A 494 -36.61 24.87 19.21
C GLU A 494 -36.19 26.12 20.00
N ASP A 495 -35.33 26.96 19.42
CA ASP A 495 -35.34 28.39 19.69
C ASP A 495 -34.67 29.10 18.51
N GLY A 496 -35.45 29.94 17.83
CA GLY A 496 -35.05 30.63 16.62
C GLY A 496 -34.00 31.72 16.88
N ALA A 497 -32.86 31.60 16.21
CA ALA A 497 -32.00 32.73 15.88
C ALA A 497 -31.38 32.53 14.49
N SER A 498 -31.37 33.60 13.72
CA SER A 498 -31.07 33.70 12.29
C SER A 498 -29.71 33.10 11.87
N PHE A 499 -29.77 32.13 10.96
CA PHE A 499 -28.66 31.51 10.21
C PHE A 499 -27.83 32.49 9.35
N PHE A 500 -28.29 33.74 9.17
CA PHE A 500 -27.64 34.72 8.28
C PHE A 500 -26.51 35.54 8.93
N GLU A 501 -26.30 35.49 10.25
CA GLU A 501 -25.22 36.25 10.92
C GLU A 501 -23.93 35.44 11.18
N GLN A 502 -23.94 34.11 11.06
CA GLN A 502 -22.72 33.28 11.20
C GLN A 502 -22.00 32.99 9.87
N VAL A 503 -22.65 33.21 8.72
CA VAL A 503 -22.05 32.96 7.40
C VAL A 503 -21.21 34.14 6.89
N THR A 504 -21.33 35.33 7.48
CA THR A 504 -20.57 36.52 7.05
C THR A 504 -19.21 36.70 7.75
N SER A 505 -18.93 36.00 8.85
CA SER A 505 -17.59 35.99 9.48
C SER A 505 -16.63 34.93 8.92
N PHE A 506 -17.10 34.06 8.02
CA PHE A 506 -16.29 33.01 7.38
C PHE A 506 -15.74 33.42 6.00
N VAL A 507 -16.11 34.61 5.49
CA VAL A 507 -15.82 35.00 4.10
C VAL A 507 -14.91 36.24 3.97
N LEU A 508 -14.74 37.09 4.99
CA LEU A 508 -13.81 38.23 4.91
C LEU A 508 -13.17 38.54 6.27
N GLY A 509 -11.94 38.06 6.49
CA GLY A 509 -11.10 38.41 7.64
C GLY A 509 -9.89 39.22 7.18
N GLU A 510 -9.92 40.54 7.42
CA GLU A 510 -8.87 41.49 7.07
C GLU A 510 -7.52 41.19 7.75
N SER A 511 -6.45 41.39 6.98
CA SER A 511 -5.07 41.40 7.42
C SER A 511 -4.83 42.40 8.56
N LYS A 512 -4.36 41.93 9.71
CA LYS A 512 -3.65 42.75 10.69
C LYS A 512 -2.28 42.13 10.99
N ALA A 513 -1.25 42.74 10.42
CA ALA A 513 0.12 42.53 10.85
C ALA A 513 0.32 43.02 12.29
N PRO A 514 1.14 42.34 13.10
CA PRO A 514 1.95 42.99 14.10
C PRO A 514 3.43 42.92 13.68
N ASN A 515 4.01 44.10 13.47
CA ASN A 515 5.45 44.30 13.59
C ASN A 515 5.87 44.02 15.03
N ALA A 516 6.81 43.09 15.22
CA ALA A 516 7.76 43.11 16.32
C ALA A 516 9.05 42.40 15.89
N MET A 517 9.99 43.15 15.31
CA MET A 517 11.40 42.78 15.34
C MET A 517 11.88 42.85 16.80
N LEU A 518 12.30 41.74 17.39
CA LEU A 518 13.16 41.74 18.57
C LEU A 518 14.18 40.58 18.52
N ALA A 519 15.40 40.98 18.17
CA ALA A 519 16.73 40.50 18.58
C ALA A 519 17.07 38.99 18.59
N ALA A 520 18.11 38.68 17.83
CA ALA A 520 18.89 37.45 17.91
C ALA A 520 19.37 37.13 19.34
N PRO A 521 19.31 35.85 19.78
CA PRO A 521 20.14 35.38 20.87
C PRO A 521 21.59 35.28 20.38
N GLN A 522 22.51 35.90 21.11
CA GLN A 522 23.93 35.70 20.92
C GLN A 522 24.31 34.22 21.20
N PRO A 523 25.37 33.72 20.53
CA PRO A 523 25.78 32.33 20.63
C PRO A 523 26.21 31.98 22.05
N SER A 524 25.58 30.95 22.63
CA SER A 524 26.13 30.24 23.77
C SER A 524 27.41 29.54 23.32
N GLN A 525 28.53 29.94 23.93
CA GLN A 525 29.82 29.28 23.78
C GLN A 525 29.66 27.80 24.17
N ILE A 526 29.79 26.91 23.19
CA ILE A 526 30.00 25.49 23.41
C ILE A 526 31.45 25.36 23.86
N GLY A 527 31.65 24.84 25.08
CA GLY A 527 32.96 24.42 25.55
C GLY A 527 33.44 23.23 24.73
N GLU A 528 34.63 23.36 24.15
CA GLU A 528 35.41 22.24 23.64
C GLU A 528 35.80 21.35 24.84
N GLU A 529 35.10 20.23 25.02
CA GLU A 529 35.69 19.09 25.74
C GLU A 529 36.33 18.17 24.69
N GLU A 530 37.65 18.31 24.54
CA GLU A 530 38.50 17.33 23.87
C GLU A 530 38.50 16.03 24.68
N THR A 531 37.67 15.05 24.30
CA THR A 531 37.86 13.66 24.73
C THR A 531 38.97 13.04 23.89
N GLN A 532 40.20 13.14 24.36
CA GLN A 532 41.31 12.32 23.88
C GLN A 532 41.01 10.83 24.16
N VAL A 533 40.80 10.05 23.09
CA VAL A 533 40.97 8.59 23.14
C VAL A 533 42.16 8.24 22.25
N SER A 534 43.30 8.03 22.90
CA SER A 534 44.53 7.54 22.29
C SER A 534 44.43 6.04 22.01
N GLY A 535 44.31 5.68 20.73
CA GLY A 535 44.70 4.38 20.20
C GLY A 535 45.49 4.61 18.92
N GLU A 536 46.78 4.29 18.92
CA GLU A 536 47.64 4.43 17.74
C GLU A 536 47.09 3.63 16.56
N TYR A 537 46.65 4.37 15.53
CA TYR A 537 46.19 3.84 14.25
C TYR A 537 47.40 3.40 13.42
N ILE A 538 47.50 2.10 13.11
CA ILE A 538 48.39 1.58 12.07
C ILE A 538 47.58 1.58 10.77
N PRO A 539 47.89 2.41 9.76
CA PRO A 539 47.19 2.38 8.48
C PRO A 539 47.50 1.07 7.76
N GLN A 540 46.54 0.15 7.68
CA GLN A 540 46.64 -0.98 6.76
C GLN A 540 46.18 -0.55 5.37
N GLU A 541 46.99 -0.88 4.37
CA GLU A 541 46.58 -0.91 2.97
C GLU A 541 45.29 -1.72 2.87
N THR A 542 44.20 -1.09 2.44
CA THR A 542 42.89 -1.74 2.32
C THR A 542 42.41 -1.56 0.89
N ILE A 543 42.35 -2.65 0.13
CA ILE A 543 41.71 -2.67 -1.19
C ILE A 543 40.20 -2.73 -0.94
N ARG A 544 39.46 -1.74 -1.43
CA ARG A 544 38.02 -1.58 -1.21
C ARG A 544 37.29 -1.80 -2.52
N GLU A 545 36.73 -2.99 -2.68
CA GLU A 545 36.03 -3.42 -3.90
C GLU A 545 34.51 -3.36 -3.71
N GLY A 546 33.79 -2.84 -4.72
CA GLY A 546 32.33 -2.87 -4.76
C GLY A 546 31.64 -2.07 -3.64
N GLU A 547 30.34 -2.20 -3.54
CA GLU A 547 29.50 -1.55 -2.55
C GLU A 547 28.62 -2.58 -1.87
N LYS A 548 28.30 -2.38 -0.59
CA LYS A 548 27.41 -3.27 0.14
C LYS A 548 26.37 -2.45 0.92
N LYS A 549 25.11 -2.54 0.49
CA LYS A 549 23.97 -1.83 1.09
C LYS A 549 23.58 -2.43 2.44
N VAL A 550 23.18 -3.70 2.46
CA VAL A 550 22.96 -4.47 3.69
C VAL A 550 24.21 -5.25 4.04
N VAL A 551 24.78 -4.90 5.18
CA VAL A 551 26.02 -5.44 5.71
C VAL A 551 25.78 -6.79 6.37
N TYR A 552 24.68 -6.89 7.14
CA TYR A 552 24.28 -8.07 7.89
C TYR A 552 22.76 -8.09 8.06
N CYS A 553 22.13 -9.26 7.92
CA CYS A 553 20.76 -9.54 8.31
C CYS A 553 20.73 -10.96 8.88
N GLY A 554 20.29 -11.12 10.13
CA GLY A 554 20.30 -12.45 10.75
C GLY A 554 19.60 -12.52 12.10
N VAL A 555 19.26 -13.75 12.49
CA VAL A 555 18.67 -14.04 13.80
C VAL A 555 19.76 -14.13 14.87
N PHE A 556 19.49 -13.58 16.04
CA PHE A 556 20.28 -13.81 17.25
C PHE A 556 19.40 -14.32 18.39
N HIS A 557 20.04 -14.87 19.42
CA HIS A 557 19.42 -15.25 20.68
C HIS A 557 20.27 -14.71 21.83
N THR A 558 19.67 -14.01 22.78
CA THR A 558 20.37 -13.55 23.98
C THR A 558 20.56 -14.70 24.97
N GLY A 559 21.67 -14.67 25.72
CA GLY A 559 21.90 -15.60 26.81
C GLY A 559 20.97 -15.37 28.00
N ALA A 560 21.11 -16.20 29.04
CA ALA A 560 20.41 -16.01 30.31
C ALA A 560 20.75 -14.70 31.03
N ASP A 561 21.86 -14.05 30.67
CA ASP A 561 22.26 -12.72 31.11
C ASP A 561 21.65 -11.59 30.26
N GLY A 562 20.76 -11.93 29.32
CA GLY A 562 20.07 -11.01 28.43
C GLY A 562 20.96 -10.39 27.36
N LYS A 563 22.14 -10.96 27.09
CA LYS A 563 23.12 -10.38 26.17
C LYS A 563 23.38 -11.25 24.94
N ALA A 564 23.64 -10.61 23.81
CA ALA A 564 24.19 -11.23 22.61
C ALA A 564 25.35 -10.40 22.07
N LYS A 565 26.29 -11.06 21.39
CA LYS A 565 27.40 -10.41 20.69
C LYS A 565 27.48 -10.96 19.28
N ILE A 566 27.31 -10.08 18.29
CA ILE A 566 27.37 -10.47 16.88
C ILE A 566 28.53 -9.71 16.23
N THR A 567 29.40 -10.44 15.53
CA THR A 567 30.50 -9.83 14.79
C THR A 567 30.04 -9.51 13.37
N VAL A 568 30.09 -8.23 13.01
CA VAL A 568 29.69 -7.72 11.70
C VAL A 568 30.90 -7.08 11.02
N GLN A 569 31.11 -7.38 9.74
CA GLN A 569 32.15 -6.74 8.93
C GLN A 569 31.57 -5.52 8.24
N LEU A 570 32.07 -4.32 8.56
CA LEU A 570 31.63 -3.06 7.96
C LEU A 570 31.83 -3.03 6.43
N PRO A 571 31.05 -2.22 5.72
CA PRO A 571 31.09 -2.17 4.26
C PRO A 571 32.44 -1.65 3.71
N PRO A 572 32.72 -1.90 2.42
CA PRO A 572 33.91 -1.36 1.76
C PRO A 572 33.84 0.16 1.52
N GLN A 573 32.64 0.74 1.38
CA GLN A 573 32.47 2.17 1.21
C GLN A 573 32.47 2.93 2.56
N THR A 574 32.92 4.18 2.54
CA THR A 574 32.66 5.13 3.63
C THR A 574 31.20 5.57 3.63
N GLY A 575 30.69 5.92 4.80
CA GLY A 575 29.27 6.23 4.99
C GLY A 575 28.86 6.03 6.44
N ARG A 576 27.58 6.21 6.72
CA ARG A 576 27.00 5.89 8.01
C ARG A 576 26.16 4.64 7.88
N CYS A 577 26.35 3.70 8.80
CA CYS A 577 25.50 2.51 8.90
C CYS A 577 24.62 2.59 10.14
N SER A 578 23.39 2.10 10.03
CA SER A 578 22.48 1.87 11.15
C SER A 578 22.48 0.39 11.49
N ALA A 579 22.71 0.08 12.77
CA ALA A 579 22.52 -1.23 13.36
C ALA A 579 21.18 -1.24 14.08
N ARG A 580 20.17 -1.88 13.47
CA ARG A 580 18.82 -2.02 14.01
C ARG A 580 18.64 -3.40 14.61
N VAL A 581 18.07 -3.46 15.81
CA VAL A 581 17.68 -4.68 16.48
C VAL A 581 16.18 -4.66 16.72
N VAL A 582 15.51 -5.74 16.30
CA VAL A 582 14.11 -6.00 16.61
C VAL A 582 14.02 -7.27 17.43
N VAL A 583 13.44 -7.18 18.62
CA VAL A 583 13.19 -8.33 19.52
C VAL A 583 11.71 -8.59 19.64
N VAL A 584 11.34 -9.87 19.74
CA VAL A 584 9.93 -10.30 19.80
C VAL A 584 9.79 -11.47 20.78
N ASP A 585 8.82 -11.36 21.69
CA ASP A 585 8.34 -12.44 22.56
C ASP A 585 6.81 -12.41 22.59
N ARG A 586 6.18 -13.38 21.91
CA ARG A 586 4.72 -13.43 21.72
C ARG A 586 4.20 -12.10 21.18
N PHE A 587 3.36 -11.39 21.94
CA PHE A 587 2.80 -10.10 21.55
C PHE A 587 3.69 -8.92 21.90
N ASP A 588 4.75 -9.11 22.69
CA ASP A 588 5.70 -8.06 23.06
C ASP A 588 6.79 -7.95 22.01
N TYR A 589 7.02 -6.74 21.51
CA TYR A 589 8.06 -6.44 20.54
C TYR A 589 8.69 -5.09 20.87
N GLN A 590 9.96 -4.92 20.51
CA GLN A 590 10.65 -3.65 20.63
C GLN A 590 11.73 -3.52 19.58
N GLU A 591 12.00 -2.28 19.18
CA GLU A 591 13.09 -1.91 18.28
C GLU A 591 14.04 -0.93 18.95
N SER A 592 15.33 -1.07 18.66
CA SER A 592 16.35 -0.05 18.94
C SER A 592 17.35 -0.01 17.81
N SER A 593 17.92 1.17 17.56
CA SER A 593 18.96 1.34 16.55
C SER A 593 20.10 2.19 17.09
N GLN A 594 21.29 1.95 16.55
CA GLN A 594 22.46 2.78 16.78
C GLN A 594 23.26 2.93 15.50
N VAL A 595 23.87 4.09 15.31
CA VAL A 595 24.63 4.41 14.10
C VAL A 595 26.13 4.29 14.34
N ILE A 596 26.86 3.88 13.31
CA ILE A 596 28.32 3.90 13.23
C ILE A 596 28.75 4.66 11.98
N ASP A 597 29.69 5.58 12.15
CA ASP A 597 30.35 6.27 11.05
C ASP A 597 31.52 5.43 10.53
N VAL A 598 31.38 4.91 9.32
CA VAL A 598 32.44 4.21 8.59
C VAL A 598 33.31 5.27 7.89
N GLN A 599 34.50 5.50 8.44
CA GLN A 599 35.39 6.57 8.03
C GLN A 599 36.83 6.09 7.89
N LYS A 600 37.63 6.91 7.21
CA LYS A 600 39.07 6.71 7.05
C LYS A 600 39.75 8.07 6.96
N LYS A 601 40.98 8.18 7.45
CA LYS A 601 41.73 9.45 7.48
C LYS A 601 42.10 9.97 6.10
N ASN A 602 42.59 9.09 5.23
CA ASN A 602 42.92 9.39 3.85
C ASN A 602 42.16 8.38 2.98
N TYR A 603 41.28 8.86 2.11
CA TYR A 603 40.41 7.98 1.33
C TYR A 603 39.97 8.59 0.01
N VAL A 604 39.51 7.70 -0.87
CA VAL A 604 38.91 8.05 -2.15
C VAL A 604 37.53 7.39 -2.31
N GLU A 605 36.49 8.18 -2.58
CA GLU A 605 35.18 7.69 -2.99
C GLU A 605 34.81 8.23 -4.37
N THR A 606 33.95 7.50 -5.07
CA THR A 606 33.42 7.93 -6.37
C THR A 606 31.93 7.67 -6.44
N ASP A 607 31.22 8.53 -7.17
CA ASP A 607 29.81 8.32 -7.51
C ASP A 607 29.66 7.53 -8.82
N LEU A 608 30.68 6.84 -9.35
CA LEU A 608 30.55 6.13 -10.61
C LEU A 608 29.70 4.85 -10.48
N SER A 609 28.68 4.72 -11.35
CA SER A 609 28.01 3.43 -11.55
C SER A 609 28.83 2.53 -12.46
N GLY A 610 28.95 1.27 -12.07
CA GLY A 610 29.68 0.26 -12.84
C GLY A 610 29.10 -0.03 -14.23
N LEU A 611 27.90 0.44 -14.58
CA LEU A 611 27.29 0.15 -15.88
C LEU A 611 27.37 1.38 -16.81
N VAL A 612 28.10 1.24 -17.92
CA VAL A 612 28.40 2.32 -18.88
C VAL A 612 28.08 1.89 -20.30
N MET A 613 27.22 2.65 -20.98
CA MET A 613 26.83 2.39 -22.37
C MET A 613 28.02 2.52 -23.33
N PRO A 614 28.13 1.66 -24.35
CA PRO A 614 29.16 1.79 -25.38
C PRO A 614 29.17 3.17 -26.03
N GLY A 615 30.35 3.80 -26.05
CA GLY A 615 30.56 5.13 -26.64
C GLY A 615 30.08 6.32 -25.79
N ALA A 616 29.47 6.10 -24.62
CA ALA A 616 29.13 7.19 -23.70
C ALA A 616 30.39 7.87 -23.16
N VAL A 617 30.31 9.18 -22.92
CA VAL A 617 31.42 9.93 -22.31
C VAL A 617 30.93 10.55 -21.01
N LEU A 618 31.42 10.03 -19.89
CA LEU A 618 31.01 10.40 -18.56
C LEU A 618 32.06 11.27 -17.89
N TYR A 619 31.61 12.16 -17.01
CA TYR A 619 32.47 12.96 -16.14
C TYR A 619 32.18 12.62 -14.66
N PRO A 620 32.49 11.39 -14.20
CA PRO A 620 32.34 11.00 -12.81
C PRO A 620 33.19 11.86 -11.88
N ARG A 621 32.72 11.96 -10.64
CA ARG A 621 33.41 12.69 -9.58
C ARG A 621 34.08 11.72 -8.63
N VAL A 622 35.24 12.16 -8.16
CA VAL A 622 36.03 11.45 -7.16
C VAL A 622 36.22 12.40 -6.00
N GLN A 623 35.68 12.03 -4.85
CA GLN A 623 35.96 12.71 -3.60
C GLN A 623 37.22 12.13 -2.99
N VAL A 624 38.22 12.96 -2.78
CA VAL A 624 39.45 12.59 -2.07
C VAL A 624 39.58 13.41 -0.80
N VAL A 625 39.92 12.75 0.30
CA VAL A 625 40.21 13.41 1.57
C VAL A 625 41.65 13.09 1.96
N ASN A 626 42.41 14.13 2.27
CA ASN A 626 43.76 14.08 2.78
C ASN A 626 43.83 14.83 4.12
N THR A 627 43.85 14.10 5.23
CA THR A 627 44.00 14.70 6.58
C THR A 627 45.46 14.92 6.98
N GLY A 628 46.41 14.57 6.12
CA GLY A 628 47.85 14.77 6.34
C GLY A 628 48.29 16.22 6.14
N LEU A 629 49.57 16.49 6.42
CA LEU A 629 50.22 17.79 6.19
C LEU A 629 50.93 17.87 4.82
N GLU A 630 51.19 16.73 4.20
CA GLU A 630 51.86 16.63 2.90
C GLU A 630 50.86 16.37 1.77
N ASN A 631 51.22 16.76 0.55
CA ASN A 631 50.42 16.44 -0.62
C ASN A 631 50.49 14.95 -0.92
N LEU A 632 49.33 14.37 -1.22
CA LEU A 632 49.20 13.01 -1.74
C LEU A 632 49.01 13.04 -3.26
N GLU A 633 49.03 11.87 -3.87
CA GLU A 633 48.81 11.66 -5.29
C GLU A 633 47.65 10.68 -5.49
N LEU A 634 46.60 11.10 -6.21
CA LEU A 634 45.54 10.22 -6.70
C LEU A 634 45.93 9.73 -8.10
N LYS A 635 46.00 8.40 -8.28
CA LYS A 635 46.17 7.75 -9.57
C LYS A 635 44.90 7.00 -9.98
N ILE A 636 44.38 7.29 -11.16
CA ILE A 636 43.21 6.63 -11.74
C ILE A 636 43.66 5.81 -12.95
N SER A 637 43.38 4.52 -13.00
CA SER A 637 43.80 3.65 -14.12
C SER A 637 42.89 2.44 -14.29
N GLY A 638 42.77 1.94 -15.53
CA GLY A 638 42.01 0.74 -15.84
C GLY A 638 40.91 1.00 -16.87
N ALA A 639 39.75 0.38 -16.66
CA ALA A 639 38.63 0.42 -17.58
C ALA A 639 38.10 1.83 -17.87
N GLY A 640 37.71 2.08 -19.11
CA GLY A 640 37.15 3.36 -19.56
C GLY A 640 38.09 4.57 -19.54
N VAL A 641 39.37 4.42 -19.18
CA VAL A 641 40.37 5.49 -19.21
C VAL A 641 41.46 5.16 -20.24
N GLU A 642 41.79 6.09 -21.13
CA GLU A 642 42.75 5.84 -22.21
C GLU A 642 44.18 5.57 -21.71
N LYS A 643 44.61 6.34 -20.69
CA LYS A 643 45.92 6.25 -20.03
C LYS A 643 45.77 6.59 -18.53
N PRO A 644 46.61 6.06 -17.63
CA PRO A 644 46.57 6.42 -16.22
C PRO A 644 46.60 7.94 -16.01
N LEU A 645 45.67 8.45 -15.20
CA LEU A 645 45.58 9.84 -14.79
C LEU A 645 46.19 10.01 -13.41
N THR A 646 46.78 11.17 -13.15
CA THR A 646 47.47 11.47 -11.89
C THR A 646 47.17 12.90 -11.46
N PHE A 647 46.76 13.07 -10.20
CA PHE A 647 46.36 14.35 -9.63
C PHE A 647 47.08 14.56 -8.29
N SER A 648 47.54 15.78 -8.02
CA SER A 648 48.05 16.14 -6.69
C SER A 648 46.87 16.50 -5.78
N VAL A 649 46.89 15.99 -4.56
CA VAL A 649 45.84 16.15 -3.54
C VAL A 649 46.43 16.88 -2.34
N GLU A 650 46.03 18.14 -2.16
CA GLU A 650 46.45 18.97 -1.03
C GLU A 650 45.76 18.53 0.28
N PRO A 651 46.28 18.89 1.46
CA PRO A 651 45.58 18.73 2.73
C PRO A 651 44.15 19.31 2.68
N GLY A 652 43.17 18.52 3.10
CA GLY A 652 41.75 18.85 3.07
C GLY A 652 40.94 17.89 2.21
N SER A 653 39.79 18.37 1.74
CA SER A 653 38.85 17.62 0.92
C SER A 653 38.85 18.20 -0.48
N GLN A 654 39.06 17.37 -1.51
CA GLN A 654 39.11 17.78 -2.90
C GLN A 654 38.23 16.90 -3.77
N GLU A 655 37.39 17.53 -4.58
CA GLU A 655 36.62 16.85 -5.62
C GLU A 655 37.39 16.92 -6.94
N ILE A 656 37.57 15.77 -7.60
CA ILE A 656 38.27 15.64 -8.87
C ILE A 656 37.30 15.03 -9.89
N GLU A 657 37.05 15.76 -10.97
CA GLU A 657 36.33 15.26 -12.14
C GLU A 657 37.32 14.64 -13.12
N PHE A 658 36.99 13.49 -13.69
CA PHE A 658 37.78 12.86 -14.75
C PHE A 658 36.88 12.34 -15.86
N GLN A 659 37.45 12.12 -17.05
CA GLN A 659 36.71 11.57 -18.17
C GLN A 659 36.76 10.05 -18.17
N LEU A 660 35.59 9.42 -18.25
CA LEU A 660 35.43 7.99 -18.47
C LEU A 660 34.71 7.76 -19.82
N ILE A 661 35.25 6.89 -20.64
CA ILE A 661 34.69 6.53 -21.94
C ILE A 661 34.12 5.12 -21.84
N GLY A 662 32.92 4.88 -22.37
CA GLY A 662 32.28 3.58 -22.48
C GLY A 662 32.98 2.64 -23.48
N GLU A 663 34.24 2.34 -23.22
CA GLU A 663 35.11 1.44 -23.98
C GLU A 663 36.06 0.72 -23.01
N LYS A 664 36.64 -0.41 -23.42
CA LYS A 664 37.62 -1.18 -22.60
C LYS A 664 37.07 -1.51 -21.20
N TYR A 665 35.95 -2.21 -21.15
CA TYR A 665 35.30 -2.67 -19.92
C TYR A 665 36.20 -3.59 -19.06
N GLY A 666 35.96 -3.62 -17.76
CA GLY A 666 36.73 -4.35 -16.77
C GLY A 666 36.92 -3.53 -15.49
N THR A 667 38.08 -3.67 -14.85
CA THR A 667 38.35 -3.03 -13.56
C THR A 667 38.88 -1.61 -13.71
N LEU A 668 38.26 -0.64 -13.01
CA LEU A 668 38.76 0.72 -12.82
C LEU A 668 39.27 0.90 -11.38
N THR A 669 40.48 1.43 -11.25
CA THR A 669 41.19 1.53 -9.97
C THR A 669 41.53 2.98 -9.64
N PHE A 670 41.28 3.38 -8.39
CA PHE A 670 41.65 4.65 -7.79
C PHE A 670 42.65 4.38 -6.65
N GLU A 671 43.89 4.85 -6.78
CA GLU A 671 44.97 4.66 -5.80
C GLU A 671 45.38 6.01 -5.20
N LEU A 672 45.26 6.17 -3.89
CA LEU A 672 45.76 7.34 -3.16
C LEU A 672 47.10 6.99 -2.50
N ARG A 673 48.18 7.66 -2.88
CA ARG A 673 49.55 7.34 -2.45
C ARG A 673 50.38 8.57 -2.09
N ASP A 674 51.45 8.39 -1.32
CA ASP A 674 52.44 9.46 -1.10
C ASP A 674 53.56 9.47 -2.14
N SER A 675 54.47 10.44 -2.00
CA SER A 675 55.66 10.62 -2.86
C SER A 675 56.65 9.44 -2.83
N GLN A 676 56.58 8.56 -1.82
CA GLN A 676 57.39 7.36 -1.70
C GLN A 676 56.69 6.12 -2.30
N GLY A 677 55.46 6.28 -2.80
CA GLY A 677 54.66 5.22 -3.42
C GLY A 677 53.88 4.37 -2.42
N LYS A 678 53.82 4.74 -1.14
CA LYS A 678 53.00 4.04 -0.14
C LYS A 678 51.53 4.35 -0.40
N ILE A 679 50.70 3.31 -0.47
CA ILE A 679 49.26 3.43 -0.71
C ILE A 679 48.55 3.67 0.63
N TYR A 680 47.75 4.73 0.70
CA TYR A 680 46.87 5.03 1.84
C TYR A 680 45.49 4.43 1.62
N ASP A 681 45.00 4.41 0.38
CA ASP A 681 43.71 3.87 0.04
C ASP A 681 43.64 3.42 -1.42
N GLN A 682 42.85 2.36 -1.67
CA GLN A 682 42.60 1.87 -3.01
C GLN A 682 41.13 1.52 -3.17
N ARG A 683 40.44 2.19 -4.08
CA ARG A 683 39.05 1.90 -4.46
C ARG A 683 39.01 1.24 -5.82
N VAL A 684 38.19 0.21 -5.96
CA VAL A 684 38.03 -0.54 -7.21
C VAL A 684 36.56 -0.59 -7.60
N VAL A 685 36.27 -0.21 -8.84
CA VAL A 685 34.94 -0.24 -9.45
C VAL A 685 35.00 -1.11 -10.71
N GLU A 686 34.04 -2.02 -10.88
CA GLU A 686 33.92 -2.79 -12.10
C GLU A 686 33.06 -2.05 -13.12
N VAL A 687 33.65 -1.69 -14.26
CA VAL A 687 33.00 -1.02 -15.39
C VAL A 687 32.59 -2.05 -16.43
N ARG A 688 31.29 -2.22 -16.63
CA ARG A 688 30.62 -3.19 -17.49
C ARG A 688 29.74 -2.45 -18.51
N ASN A 689 29.28 -3.18 -19.52
CA ASN A 689 28.27 -2.70 -20.47
C ASN A 689 26.95 -3.49 -20.34
N VAL A 690 25.94 -3.04 -21.07
CA VAL A 690 24.59 -3.64 -21.08
C VAL A 690 24.48 -4.80 -22.08
N GLU A 691 25.55 -5.59 -22.26
CA GLU A 691 25.61 -6.65 -23.29
C GLU A 691 24.72 -7.86 -23.00
N SER A 692 24.29 -8.12 -21.77
CA SER A 692 23.45 -9.29 -21.49
C SER A 692 22.53 -9.05 -20.31
N LEU A 693 21.22 -9.07 -20.57
CA LEU A 693 20.19 -9.01 -19.53
C LEU A 693 19.37 -10.31 -19.55
N PRO A 694 19.22 -11.01 -18.41
CA PRO A 694 18.23 -12.07 -18.30
C PRO A 694 16.84 -11.44 -18.43
N ILE A 695 16.00 -12.00 -19.29
CA ILE A 695 14.62 -11.58 -19.49
C ILE A 695 13.72 -12.81 -19.53
N THR A 696 12.65 -12.76 -18.76
CA THR A 696 11.55 -13.71 -18.81
C THR A 696 10.48 -13.19 -19.78
N PHE A 697 10.25 -13.94 -20.86
CA PHE A 697 9.14 -13.74 -21.78
C PHE A 697 7.96 -14.60 -21.33
N THR A 698 6.81 -13.97 -21.08
CA THR A 698 5.60 -14.68 -20.64
C THR A 698 4.51 -14.62 -21.70
N ASP A 699 4.02 -15.80 -22.09
CA ASP A 699 2.87 -15.97 -22.96
C ASP A 699 1.63 -16.34 -22.13
N ILE A 700 0.49 -15.69 -22.41
CA ILE A 700 -0.81 -16.02 -21.81
C ILE A 700 -1.75 -16.56 -22.87
N LEU A 701 -2.35 -17.72 -22.59
CA LEU A 701 -3.28 -18.41 -23.47
C LEU A 701 -4.52 -18.86 -22.70
N LEU A 702 -5.71 -18.49 -23.19
CA LEU A 702 -6.98 -19.07 -22.74
C LEU A 702 -7.32 -20.32 -23.55
N SER A 703 -7.71 -21.37 -22.86
CA SER A 703 -8.23 -22.59 -23.47
C SER A 703 -9.54 -22.30 -24.20
N SER A 704 -9.65 -22.77 -25.43
CA SER A 704 -10.92 -22.82 -26.18
C SER A 704 -11.62 -24.19 -26.06
N GLY A 705 -11.25 -25.00 -25.07
CA GLY A 705 -11.68 -26.40 -24.94
C GLY A 705 -10.94 -27.39 -25.85
N LYS A 706 -9.98 -26.92 -26.65
CA LYS A 706 -9.17 -27.75 -27.57
C LYS A 706 -7.81 -28.05 -26.96
N SER A 707 -7.20 -29.17 -27.33
CA SER A 707 -5.84 -29.48 -26.89
C SER A 707 -4.82 -28.52 -27.50
N ILE A 708 -3.83 -28.15 -26.70
CA ILE A 708 -2.73 -27.27 -27.08
C ILE A 708 -1.41 -28.02 -26.95
N SER A 709 -0.41 -27.63 -27.74
CA SER A 709 0.94 -28.19 -27.66
C SER A 709 1.92 -27.11 -27.24
N ILE A 710 2.69 -27.39 -26.19
CA ILE A 710 3.66 -26.44 -25.63
C ILE A 710 5.07 -26.96 -25.95
N GLU A 711 5.90 -26.04 -26.44
CA GLU A 711 7.30 -26.32 -26.79
C GLU A 711 8.15 -26.57 -25.52
N PRO A 712 9.24 -27.35 -25.63
CA PRO A 712 10.14 -27.63 -24.50
C PRO A 712 10.76 -26.38 -23.85
N ASN A 713 11.31 -26.56 -22.65
CA ASN A 713 12.03 -25.54 -21.87
C ASN A 713 11.17 -24.34 -21.44
N ARG A 714 9.85 -24.53 -21.35
CA ARG A 714 8.92 -23.55 -20.82
C ARG A 714 8.44 -23.96 -19.44
N ARG A 715 8.41 -22.99 -18.54
CA ARG A 715 7.76 -23.13 -17.24
C ARG A 715 6.31 -22.73 -17.37
N ILE A 716 5.39 -23.51 -16.82
CA ILE A 716 3.96 -23.35 -17.10
C ILE A 716 3.20 -23.32 -15.79
N ALA A 717 2.39 -22.28 -15.58
CA ALA A 717 1.36 -22.25 -14.55
C ALA A 717 -0.02 -22.33 -15.22
N VAL A 718 -0.86 -23.24 -14.74
CA VAL A 718 -2.22 -23.42 -15.26
C VAL A 718 -3.24 -23.07 -14.19
N TYR A 719 -4.08 -22.08 -14.47
CA TYR A 719 -5.11 -21.56 -13.57
C TYR A 719 -6.48 -22.04 -13.98
N SER A 720 -7.36 -22.32 -13.00
CA SER A 720 -8.71 -22.84 -13.26
C SER A 720 -9.55 -21.87 -14.10
N ASN A 721 -9.38 -20.57 -13.91
CA ASN A 721 -10.09 -19.52 -14.63
C ASN A 721 -9.32 -18.18 -14.55
N PRO A 722 -9.74 -17.14 -15.30
CA PRO A 722 -9.03 -15.86 -15.31
C PRO A 722 -8.99 -15.09 -13.99
N ALA A 723 -9.97 -15.26 -13.10
CA ALA A 723 -9.98 -14.55 -11.82
C ALA A 723 -8.83 -14.98 -10.91
N GLN A 724 -8.32 -16.20 -11.06
CA GLN A 724 -7.22 -16.72 -10.23
C GLN A 724 -5.87 -16.04 -10.46
N LEU A 725 -5.74 -15.30 -11.57
CA LEU A 725 -4.57 -14.47 -11.82
C LEU A 725 -4.68 -13.12 -11.09
N LEU A 726 -5.88 -12.72 -10.66
CA LEU A 726 -6.16 -11.42 -10.02
C LEU A 726 -5.78 -11.40 -8.52
N ARG A 727 -4.63 -11.99 -8.14
CA ARG A 727 -4.21 -12.13 -6.73
C ARG A 727 -3.78 -10.80 -6.11
N GLY A 728 -4.17 -10.55 -4.85
CA GLY A 728 -3.91 -9.29 -4.13
C GLY A 728 -4.84 -8.14 -4.53
N MET A 729 -5.84 -8.42 -5.37
CA MET A 729 -6.71 -7.42 -5.95
C MET A 729 -7.77 -6.94 -4.98
N ILE A 730 -8.29 -7.83 -4.13
CA ILE A 730 -9.32 -7.46 -3.14
C ILE A 730 -8.73 -6.42 -2.19
N THR A 731 -7.54 -6.73 -1.67
CA THR A 731 -6.76 -5.82 -0.82
C THR A 731 -6.46 -4.50 -1.54
N THR A 732 -6.06 -4.57 -2.82
CA THR A 732 -5.75 -3.36 -3.60
C THR A 732 -6.98 -2.50 -3.85
N ILE A 733 -8.12 -3.08 -4.23
CA ILE A 733 -9.37 -2.35 -4.46
C ILE A 733 -9.84 -1.72 -3.16
N GLU A 734 -9.85 -2.47 -2.05
CA GLU A 734 -10.31 -1.97 -0.76
C GLU A 734 -9.40 -0.85 -0.24
N THR A 735 -8.07 -1.00 -0.38
CA THR A 735 -7.10 0.06 -0.05
C THR A 735 -7.36 1.34 -0.86
N ASN A 736 -7.70 1.20 -2.15
CA ASN A 736 -8.06 2.33 -2.98
C ASN A 736 -9.40 2.96 -2.56
N ILE A 737 -10.40 2.17 -2.16
CA ILE A 737 -11.69 2.69 -1.65
C ILE A 737 -11.47 3.57 -0.41
N TYR A 738 -10.54 3.23 0.48
CA TYR A 738 -10.20 4.07 1.63
C TYR A 738 -9.62 5.45 1.26
N SER A 739 -9.12 5.63 0.03
CA SER A 739 -8.69 6.94 -0.47
C SER A 739 -9.85 7.83 -0.92
N TRP A 740 -11.06 7.27 -1.08
CA TRP A 740 -12.21 7.99 -1.60
C TRP A 740 -12.79 8.95 -0.55
N PHE A 741 -13.18 10.15 -0.98
CA PHE A 741 -13.88 11.08 -0.11
C PHE A 741 -15.26 10.52 0.27
N GLY A 742 -15.62 10.61 1.56
CA GLY A 742 -16.87 10.04 2.11
C GLY A 742 -18.16 10.78 1.74
N HIS A 743 -18.40 11.05 0.45
CA HIS A 743 -19.69 11.55 -0.07
C HIS A 743 -20.61 10.39 -0.50
N ALA A 744 -21.91 10.66 -0.64
CA ALA A 744 -22.92 9.61 -0.83
C ALA A 744 -22.66 8.71 -2.06
N GLU A 745 -22.23 9.30 -3.18
CA GLU A 745 -21.84 8.56 -4.39
C GLU A 745 -20.71 7.58 -4.11
N ALA A 746 -19.60 8.02 -3.50
CA ALA A 746 -18.46 7.16 -3.20
C ALA A 746 -18.81 6.02 -2.24
N ILE A 747 -19.58 6.33 -1.19
CA ILE A 747 -20.04 5.32 -0.22
C ILE A 747 -20.92 4.26 -0.90
N SER A 748 -21.87 4.70 -1.73
CA SER A 748 -22.74 3.76 -2.46
C SER A 748 -21.97 2.92 -3.48
N ALA A 749 -21.01 3.53 -4.21
CA ALA A 749 -20.15 2.83 -5.16
C ALA A 749 -19.27 1.79 -4.46
N ALA A 750 -18.69 2.14 -3.32
CA ALA A 750 -17.91 1.21 -2.49
C ALA A 750 -18.77 0.01 -2.05
N GLY A 751 -20.02 0.25 -1.64
CA GLY A 751 -20.98 -0.81 -1.32
C GLY A 751 -21.21 -1.79 -2.48
N ALA A 752 -21.41 -1.27 -3.70
CA ALA A 752 -21.58 -2.09 -4.90
C ALA A 752 -20.33 -2.93 -5.23
N LEU A 753 -19.13 -2.33 -5.11
CA LEU A 753 -17.88 -3.05 -5.33
C LEU A 753 -17.69 -4.17 -4.29
N ARG A 754 -17.84 -3.86 -3.00
CA ARG A 754 -17.70 -4.82 -1.90
C ARG A 754 -18.67 -5.99 -2.02
N ALA A 755 -19.93 -5.74 -2.39
CA ALA A 755 -20.91 -6.81 -2.64
C ALA A 755 -20.49 -7.73 -3.79
N THR A 756 -19.87 -7.20 -4.84
CA THR A 756 -19.38 -8.02 -5.96
C THR A 756 -18.16 -8.85 -5.56
N LEU A 757 -17.24 -8.26 -4.79
CA LEU A 757 -16.08 -8.98 -4.25
C LEU A 757 -16.51 -10.11 -3.32
N LEU A 758 -17.45 -9.86 -2.41
CA LEU A 758 -18.05 -10.88 -1.55
C LEU A 758 -18.69 -12.00 -2.39
N ALA A 759 -19.42 -11.66 -3.46
CA ALA A 759 -19.97 -12.65 -4.38
C ALA A 759 -18.90 -13.53 -5.04
N ALA A 760 -17.79 -12.92 -5.46
CA ALA A 760 -16.68 -13.66 -6.05
C ALA A 760 -15.98 -14.60 -5.04
N ILE A 761 -15.82 -14.17 -3.79
CA ILE A 761 -15.27 -15.00 -2.70
C ILE A 761 -16.20 -16.19 -2.41
N GLU A 762 -17.48 -15.92 -2.13
CA GLU A 762 -18.45 -16.94 -1.72
C GLU A 762 -18.74 -17.99 -2.82
N LYS A 763 -18.54 -17.62 -4.09
CA LYS A 763 -18.66 -18.54 -5.23
C LYS A 763 -17.35 -19.27 -5.58
N GLY A 764 -16.26 -19.04 -4.83
CA GLY A 764 -14.94 -19.65 -5.08
C GLY A 764 -14.30 -19.19 -6.39
N LEU A 765 -14.61 -17.97 -6.84
CA LEU A 765 -14.00 -17.37 -8.02
C LEU A 765 -12.70 -16.64 -7.68
N LEU A 766 -12.69 -15.94 -6.54
CA LEU A 766 -11.52 -15.31 -5.93
C LEU A 766 -11.21 -15.95 -4.57
N ASP A 767 -9.94 -15.92 -4.19
CA ASP A 767 -9.54 -16.17 -2.80
C ASP A 767 -9.95 -14.97 -1.93
N ASP A 768 -10.23 -15.23 -0.64
CA ASP A 768 -10.69 -14.23 0.31
C ASP A 768 -9.64 -13.12 0.53
N GLU A 769 -8.35 -13.45 0.43
CA GLU A 769 -7.24 -12.60 0.92
C GLU A 769 -7.43 -12.21 2.40
N GLY A 770 -8.33 -12.91 3.10
CA GLY A 770 -8.77 -12.61 4.45
C GLY A 770 -9.45 -11.25 4.63
N MET A 771 -10.18 -10.78 3.61
CA MET A 771 -10.84 -9.48 3.59
C MET A 771 -12.37 -9.55 3.78
N ARG A 772 -12.98 -10.73 3.71
CA ARG A 772 -14.45 -10.96 3.80
C ARG A 772 -15.11 -10.19 4.93
N GLU A 773 -14.61 -10.35 6.16
CA GLU A 773 -15.19 -9.68 7.33
C GLU A 773 -15.06 -8.15 7.25
N THR A 774 -13.94 -7.64 6.73
CA THR A 774 -13.73 -6.21 6.48
C THR A 774 -14.73 -5.69 5.45
N LEU A 775 -14.91 -6.41 4.33
CA LEU A 775 -15.86 -6.06 3.27
C LEU A 775 -17.30 -6.01 3.81
N ILE A 776 -17.69 -6.99 4.64
CA ILE A 776 -19.00 -7.05 5.32
C ILE A 776 -19.18 -5.85 6.25
N SER A 777 -18.23 -5.63 7.15
CA SER A 777 -18.29 -4.55 8.15
C SER A 777 -18.43 -3.17 7.49
N GLU A 778 -17.59 -2.89 6.50
CA GLU A 778 -17.60 -1.60 5.81
C GLU A 778 -18.82 -1.42 4.88
N LEU A 779 -19.37 -2.51 4.32
CA LEU A 779 -20.62 -2.46 3.58
C LEU A 779 -21.81 -2.14 4.49
N VAL A 780 -21.90 -2.80 5.66
CA VAL A 780 -22.94 -2.54 6.67
C VAL A 780 -22.88 -1.07 7.12
N LYS A 781 -21.68 -0.58 7.44
CA LYS A 781 -21.45 0.81 7.81
C LYS A 781 -21.90 1.78 6.72
N GLY A 782 -21.47 1.56 5.47
CA GLY A 782 -21.84 2.44 4.36
C GLY A 782 -23.35 2.56 4.14
N ILE A 783 -24.10 1.47 4.29
CA ILE A 783 -25.57 1.50 4.16
C ILE A 783 -26.21 2.28 5.33
N ASN A 784 -25.72 2.07 6.55
CA ASN A 784 -26.21 2.81 7.73
C ASN A 784 -25.93 4.32 7.60
N ASP A 785 -24.76 4.70 7.08
CA ASP A 785 -24.40 6.09 6.83
C ASP A 785 -25.34 6.70 5.77
N LEU A 786 -25.56 6.01 4.65
CA LEU A 786 -26.48 6.46 3.60
C LEU A 786 -27.89 6.72 4.16
N GLU A 787 -28.44 5.77 4.92
CA GLU A 787 -29.78 5.88 5.52
C GLU A 787 -29.88 7.03 6.53
N SER A 788 -28.91 7.14 7.45
CA SER A 788 -29.06 7.99 8.62
C SER A 788 -28.49 9.41 8.45
N VAL A 789 -27.55 9.59 7.52
CA VAL A 789 -26.81 10.85 7.33
C VAL A 789 -27.14 11.51 6.00
N PHE A 790 -27.28 10.73 4.92
CA PHE A 790 -27.40 11.27 3.57
C PHE A 790 -28.82 11.33 3.03
N VAL A 791 -29.76 10.54 3.55
CA VAL A 791 -31.18 10.69 3.21
C VAL A 791 -31.71 11.99 3.82
N ASP A 792 -31.98 12.97 2.96
CA ASP A 792 -32.61 14.23 3.35
C ASP A 792 -34.11 14.02 3.54
N THR A 793 -34.52 13.83 4.79
CA THR A 793 -35.92 13.64 5.20
C THR A 793 -36.88 14.78 4.78
N SER A 794 -36.36 15.95 4.39
CA SER A 794 -37.20 17.05 3.89
C SER A 794 -37.56 16.91 2.41
N SER A 795 -36.71 16.23 1.63
CA SER A 795 -36.85 16.09 0.19
C SER A 795 -37.00 14.65 -0.29
N ASP A 796 -36.81 13.67 0.60
CA ASP A 796 -36.73 12.22 0.32
C ASP A 796 -35.68 11.88 -0.76
N LEU A 797 -34.65 12.71 -0.88
CA LEU A 797 -33.53 12.55 -1.82
C LEU A 797 -32.20 12.41 -1.07
N ILE A 798 -31.17 11.96 -1.77
CA ILE A 798 -29.80 11.89 -1.26
C ILE A 798 -29.13 13.26 -1.29
N ALA A 799 -28.66 13.71 -0.14
CA ALA A 799 -27.71 14.81 -0.01
C ALA A 799 -26.31 14.37 -0.49
N PRO A 800 -25.57 15.20 -1.25
CA PRO A 800 -24.22 14.85 -1.68
C PRO A 800 -23.23 14.75 -0.52
N TYR A 801 -23.38 15.65 0.46
CA TYR A 801 -22.61 15.68 1.72
C TYR A 801 -23.57 15.82 2.91
N PRO A 802 -23.15 15.40 4.13
CA PRO A 802 -23.96 15.59 5.32
C PRO A 802 -24.40 17.04 5.52
N GLY A 803 -25.68 17.26 5.84
CA GLY A 803 -26.24 18.60 6.10
C GLY A 803 -26.54 19.45 4.87
N LEU A 804 -26.30 18.96 3.65
CA LEU A 804 -26.74 19.61 2.41
C LEU A 804 -28.14 19.14 1.99
N ALA A 805 -28.80 19.92 1.13
CA ALA A 805 -30.09 19.53 0.57
C ALA A 805 -29.97 18.36 -0.42
N GLY A 806 -31.01 17.53 -0.45
CA GLY A 806 -31.08 16.38 -1.37
C GLY A 806 -31.05 16.78 -2.85
N SER A 807 -30.31 16.00 -3.65
CA SER A 807 -30.09 16.22 -5.09
C SER A 807 -30.64 15.06 -5.93
N PRO A 808 -31.44 15.34 -6.99
CA PRO A 808 -31.89 14.31 -7.92
C PRO A 808 -30.74 13.55 -8.58
N LEU A 809 -29.70 14.26 -9.05
CA LEU A 809 -28.54 13.62 -9.70
C LEU A 809 -27.89 12.59 -8.78
N TRP A 810 -27.41 13.01 -7.61
CA TRP A 810 -26.81 12.11 -6.62
C TRP A 810 -27.71 10.95 -6.19
N SER A 811 -29.02 11.19 -6.07
CA SER A 811 -30.00 10.14 -5.76
C SER A 811 -30.03 9.04 -6.82
N VAL A 812 -29.90 9.41 -8.10
CA VAL A 812 -29.82 8.45 -9.21
C VAL A 812 -28.57 7.58 -9.11
N TRP A 813 -27.41 8.18 -8.79
CA TRP A 813 -26.16 7.45 -8.64
C TRP A 813 -26.21 6.46 -7.47
N VAL A 814 -26.70 6.90 -6.31
CA VAL A 814 -26.86 6.03 -5.14
C VAL A 814 -27.86 4.91 -5.42
N LEU A 815 -29.00 5.22 -6.03
CA LEU A 815 -30.00 4.22 -6.40
C LEU A 815 -29.43 3.13 -7.31
N LYS A 816 -28.65 3.52 -8.33
CA LYS A 816 -27.97 2.58 -9.23
C LYS A 816 -27.00 1.67 -8.47
N ASN A 817 -26.15 2.24 -7.64
CA ASN A 817 -25.13 1.49 -6.91
C ASN A 817 -25.75 0.53 -5.88
N LEU A 818 -26.76 0.98 -5.12
CA LEU A 818 -27.47 0.12 -4.17
C LEU A 818 -28.23 -1.00 -4.88
N SER A 819 -28.75 -0.77 -6.08
CA SER A 819 -29.42 -1.81 -6.88
C SER A 819 -28.45 -2.92 -7.28
N ILE A 820 -27.24 -2.57 -7.74
CA ILE A 820 -26.17 -3.53 -8.06
C ILE A 820 -25.78 -4.32 -6.80
N MET A 821 -25.59 -3.61 -5.68
CA MET A 821 -25.25 -4.20 -4.39
C MET A 821 -26.28 -5.25 -3.95
N VAL A 822 -27.57 -4.88 -3.92
CA VAL A 822 -28.66 -5.78 -3.52
C VAL A 822 -28.73 -6.99 -4.45
N SER A 823 -28.65 -6.78 -5.77
CA SER A 823 -28.71 -7.88 -6.74
C SER A 823 -27.59 -8.91 -6.54
N ASN A 824 -26.36 -8.46 -6.26
CA ASN A 824 -25.22 -9.36 -6.02
C ASN A 824 -25.34 -10.13 -4.70
N LEU A 825 -25.78 -9.47 -3.63
CA LEU A 825 -25.98 -10.12 -2.34
C LEU A 825 -27.14 -11.13 -2.37
N GLU A 826 -28.23 -10.83 -3.09
CA GLU A 826 -29.37 -11.73 -3.24
C GLU A 826 -29.04 -13.03 -4.00
N LYS A 827 -27.94 -13.08 -4.76
CA LYS A 827 -27.52 -14.30 -5.48
C LYS A 827 -26.76 -15.31 -4.60
N ILE A 828 -26.52 -14.97 -3.33
CA ILE A 828 -25.75 -15.76 -2.38
C ILE A 828 -26.63 -16.02 -1.15
N PRO A 829 -27.22 -17.21 -1.01
CA PRO A 829 -28.11 -17.53 0.11
C PRO A 829 -27.49 -17.24 1.49
N GLU A 830 -26.21 -17.56 1.65
CA GLU A 830 -25.45 -17.33 2.89
C GLU A 830 -25.39 -15.83 3.26
N MET A 831 -25.20 -14.96 2.26
CA MET A 831 -25.20 -13.51 2.45
C MET A 831 -26.59 -12.94 2.69
N GLN A 832 -27.64 -13.53 2.12
CA GLN A 832 -29.01 -13.08 2.40
C GLN A 832 -29.31 -13.19 3.90
N ASP A 833 -28.93 -14.32 4.51
CA ASP A 833 -29.15 -14.56 5.94
C ASP A 833 -28.26 -13.64 6.81
N GLU A 834 -26.98 -13.53 6.49
CA GLU A 834 -26.01 -12.74 7.27
C GLU A 834 -26.23 -11.22 7.16
N LEU A 835 -26.64 -10.73 5.99
CA LEU A 835 -26.83 -9.30 5.67
C LEU A 835 -28.30 -8.89 5.50
N THR A 836 -29.26 -9.69 5.98
CA THR A 836 -30.72 -9.42 5.81
C THR A 836 -31.08 -7.97 6.17
N SER A 837 -30.59 -7.48 7.33
CA SER A 837 -30.91 -6.11 7.79
C SER A 837 -30.40 -5.04 6.83
N SER A 838 -29.16 -5.18 6.36
CA SER A 838 -28.52 -4.26 5.41
C SER A 838 -29.21 -4.27 4.04
N ILE A 839 -29.60 -5.45 3.56
CA ILE A 839 -30.33 -5.61 2.30
C ILE A 839 -31.69 -4.90 2.39
N LEU A 840 -32.45 -5.13 3.47
CA LEU A 840 -33.76 -4.49 3.67
C LEU A 840 -33.65 -2.97 3.77
N LYS A 841 -32.62 -2.44 4.45
CA LYS A 841 -32.35 -1.00 4.52
C LYS A 841 -32.04 -0.40 3.14
N ALA A 842 -31.16 -1.04 2.38
CA ALA A 842 -30.81 -0.61 1.04
C ALA A 842 -32.03 -0.62 0.10
N GLN A 843 -32.85 -1.67 0.15
CA GLN A 843 -34.12 -1.74 -0.57
C GLN A 843 -35.07 -0.61 -0.15
N GLY A 844 -35.14 -0.29 1.15
CA GLY A 844 -35.91 0.84 1.66
C GLY A 844 -35.48 2.18 1.06
N ILE A 845 -34.17 2.45 1.02
CA ILE A 845 -33.61 3.65 0.37
C ILE A 845 -33.98 3.67 -1.12
N ILE A 846 -33.78 2.55 -1.84
CA ILE A 846 -34.10 2.44 -3.27
C ILE A 846 -35.56 2.82 -3.52
N GLU A 847 -36.51 2.28 -2.77
CA GLU A 847 -37.94 2.55 -2.97
C GLU A 847 -38.32 4.01 -2.69
N ILE A 848 -37.73 4.63 -1.67
CA ILE A 848 -37.92 6.06 -1.37
C ILE A 848 -37.44 6.92 -2.55
N LEU A 849 -36.23 6.68 -3.02
CA LEU A 849 -35.63 7.44 -4.12
C LEU A 849 -36.42 7.23 -5.42
N LYS A 850 -36.82 6.00 -5.75
CA LYS A 850 -37.64 5.72 -6.95
C LYS A 850 -38.91 6.55 -6.95
N LYS A 851 -39.64 6.52 -5.83
CA LYS A 851 -40.93 7.21 -5.69
C LYS A 851 -40.78 8.73 -5.86
N GLU A 852 -39.77 9.33 -5.26
CA GLU A 852 -39.57 10.77 -5.32
C GLU A 852 -39.02 11.23 -6.68
N LEU A 853 -38.12 10.47 -7.32
CA LEU A 853 -37.62 10.77 -8.66
C LEU A 853 -38.74 10.71 -9.71
N LEU A 854 -39.61 9.68 -9.65
CA LEU A 854 -40.80 9.57 -10.49
C LEU A 854 -41.75 10.77 -10.32
N LYS A 855 -42.00 11.19 -9.08
CA LYS A 855 -42.86 12.34 -8.77
C LYS A 855 -42.31 13.66 -9.35
N ARG A 856 -40.99 13.78 -9.54
CA ARG A 856 -40.33 14.94 -10.15
C ARG A 856 -40.32 14.92 -11.68
N GLY A 857 -40.97 13.92 -12.29
CA GLY A 857 -41.12 13.83 -13.75
C GLY A 857 -39.91 13.28 -14.48
N LEU A 858 -38.95 12.68 -13.76
CA LEU A 858 -37.86 11.92 -14.37
C LEU A 858 -38.39 10.53 -14.74
N SER A 859 -38.44 10.20 -16.04
CA SER A 859 -38.87 8.88 -16.51
C SER A 859 -37.80 7.84 -16.20
N GLU A 860 -38.18 6.61 -15.84
CA GLU A 860 -37.26 5.54 -15.40
C GLU A 860 -36.05 5.40 -16.34
N GLU A 861 -36.24 5.48 -17.65
CA GLU A 861 -35.19 5.45 -18.69
C GLU A 861 -34.21 6.65 -18.66
N GLU A 862 -34.63 7.84 -18.19
CA GLU A 862 -33.82 9.07 -18.16
C GLU A 862 -32.81 9.13 -17.00
N TRP A 863 -33.04 8.36 -15.93
CA TRP A 863 -32.13 8.26 -14.80
C TRP A 863 -31.49 6.90 -14.66
N SER A 864 -32.11 5.84 -15.18
CA SER A 864 -31.69 4.52 -14.77
C SER A 864 -30.34 4.10 -15.33
N TYR A 865 -30.00 4.39 -16.59
CA TYR A 865 -28.97 3.59 -17.28
C TYR A 865 -29.18 2.05 -17.01
N TYR A 866 -30.42 1.63 -16.71
CA TYR A 866 -30.73 0.37 -16.03
C TYR A 866 -32.22 -0.02 -16.17
N ASP A 867 -32.60 -1.29 -16.34
CA ASP A 867 -34.02 -1.71 -16.51
C ASP A 867 -34.55 -2.48 -15.29
N PRO A 868 -35.46 -1.91 -14.48
CA PRO A 868 -36.04 -2.57 -13.31
C PRO A 868 -37.09 -3.64 -13.63
N GLU A 869 -37.72 -3.62 -14.82
CA GLU A 869 -38.74 -4.58 -15.22
C GLU A 869 -38.14 -5.88 -15.80
N LYS A 870 -36.88 -5.84 -16.25
CA LYS A 870 -36.19 -6.99 -16.87
C LYS A 870 -34.89 -7.39 -16.16
N ASN A 871 -34.98 -7.72 -14.87
CA ASN A 871 -33.88 -8.27 -14.09
C ASN A 871 -32.65 -7.35 -13.98
N TRP A 872 -32.83 -6.05 -13.73
CA TRP A 872 -31.74 -5.24 -13.18
C TRP A 872 -30.53 -5.10 -14.15
N GLN A 873 -30.78 -4.93 -15.46
CA GLN A 873 -29.74 -4.95 -16.52
C GLN A 873 -29.19 -3.56 -16.88
N ASP A 874 -27.89 -3.45 -17.15
CA ASP A 874 -27.24 -2.21 -17.64
C ASP A 874 -27.77 -1.75 -19.02
N LEU A 875 -27.80 -0.44 -19.22
CA LEU A 875 -28.01 0.18 -20.54
C LEU A 875 -26.65 0.53 -21.18
N ILE A 876 -26.50 0.16 -22.45
CA ILE A 876 -25.37 0.51 -23.28
C ILE A 876 -25.79 1.51 -24.37
N PRO A 877 -25.08 2.64 -24.52
CA PRO A 877 -25.34 3.56 -25.61
C PRO A 877 -24.90 2.95 -26.95
N ILE A 878 -25.81 2.97 -27.92
CA ILE A 878 -25.57 2.53 -29.30
C ILE A 878 -26.02 3.60 -30.30
N GLU A 879 -25.42 3.59 -31.49
CA GLU A 879 -25.89 4.44 -32.58
C GLU A 879 -26.94 3.72 -33.43
N VAL A 880 -28.12 4.32 -33.52
CA VAL A 880 -29.18 3.89 -34.45
C VAL A 880 -29.60 5.10 -35.28
N ASP A 881 -29.46 4.99 -36.60
CA ASP A 881 -29.81 6.05 -37.56
C ASP A 881 -29.16 7.43 -37.27
N GLY A 882 -27.88 7.45 -36.87
CA GLY A 882 -27.15 8.69 -36.57
C GLY A 882 -27.51 9.33 -35.23
N LYS A 883 -28.30 8.65 -34.38
CA LYS A 883 -28.66 9.10 -33.03
C LYS A 883 -28.18 8.09 -31.99
N VAL A 884 -27.73 8.62 -30.86
CA VAL A 884 -27.31 7.82 -29.70
C VAL A 884 -28.54 7.50 -28.85
N ILE A 885 -28.80 6.23 -28.63
CA ILE A 885 -29.87 5.75 -27.75
C ILE A 885 -29.32 4.72 -26.78
N GLY A 886 -29.79 4.73 -25.53
CA GLY A 886 -29.45 3.70 -24.54
C GLY A 886 -30.33 2.46 -24.73
N LYS A 887 -29.73 1.27 -24.75
CA LYS A 887 -30.44 -0.01 -24.89
C LYS A 887 -29.98 -1.03 -23.86
N VAL A 888 -30.87 -1.91 -23.41
CA VAL A 888 -30.52 -3.00 -22.49
C VAL A 888 -29.58 -4.00 -23.14
N LEU A 889 -28.69 -4.62 -22.36
CA LEU A 889 -27.73 -5.62 -22.87
C LEU A 889 -28.39 -6.80 -23.60
N THR A 890 -29.66 -7.11 -23.30
CA THR A 890 -30.42 -8.17 -23.99
C THR A 890 -31.09 -7.72 -25.29
N ASP A 891 -31.03 -6.44 -25.66
CA ASP A 891 -31.56 -5.96 -26.93
C ASP A 891 -30.63 -6.41 -28.08
N GLN A 892 -31.20 -7.03 -29.11
CA GLN A 892 -30.44 -7.51 -30.27
C GLN A 892 -29.74 -6.37 -31.03
N ALA A 893 -30.28 -5.15 -30.96
CA ALA A 893 -29.66 -3.98 -31.58
C ALA A 893 -28.26 -3.70 -31.02
N VAL A 894 -28.00 -4.07 -29.76
CA VAL A 894 -26.69 -3.93 -29.12
C VAL A 894 -25.67 -4.85 -29.78
N VAL A 895 -25.96 -6.15 -29.86
CA VAL A 895 -25.07 -7.14 -30.47
C VAL A 895 -24.86 -6.83 -31.94
N GLN A 896 -25.92 -6.51 -32.69
CA GLN A 896 -25.82 -6.19 -34.11
C GLN A 896 -24.95 -4.94 -34.34
N TRP A 897 -25.17 -3.87 -33.58
CA TRP A 897 -24.37 -2.66 -33.70
C TRP A 897 -22.90 -2.93 -33.34
N PHE A 898 -22.64 -3.70 -32.28
CA PHE A 898 -21.28 -4.06 -31.90
C PHE A 898 -20.58 -4.88 -32.98
N VAL A 899 -21.20 -5.96 -33.45
CA VAL A 899 -20.63 -6.85 -34.48
C VAL A 899 -20.45 -6.13 -35.83
N ASP A 900 -21.36 -5.24 -36.21
CA ASP A 900 -21.27 -4.57 -37.52
C ASP A 900 -20.34 -3.34 -37.52
N LYS A 901 -20.25 -2.62 -36.40
CA LYS A 901 -19.60 -1.30 -36.33
C LYS A 901 -18.35 -1.24 -35.49
N VAL A 902 -18.25 -2.07 -34.45
CA VAL A 902 -17.17 -2.01 -33.46
C VAL A 902 -16.21 -3.19 -33.58
N TRP A 903 -16.75 -4.39 -33.73
CA TRP A 903 -15.98 -5.63 -33.89
C TRP A 903 -14.95 -5.58 -35.01
N PRO A 904 -15.27 -5.11 -36.25
CA PRO A 904 -14.29 -5.11 -37.34
C PRO A 904 -13.14 -4.12 -37.09
N LEU A 905 -13.37 -3.12 -36.23
CA LEU A 905 -12.37 -2.11 -35.87
C LEU A 905 -11.45 -2.57 -34.74
N LEU A 906 -11.91 -3.47 -33.87
CA LEU A 906 -11.20 -3.85 -32.64
C LEU A 906 -10.68 -5.29 -32.65
N ILE A 907 -11.34 -6.22 -33.36
CA ILE A 907 -11.11 -7.67 -33.23
C ILE A 907 -10.61 -8.33 -34.54
N ASP A 908 -11.24 -8.05 -35.70
CA ASP A 908 -10.88 -8.71 -36.97
C ASP A 908 -9.47 -8.35 -37.50
N ALA A 909 -8.89 -7.25 -37.02
CA ALA A 909 -7.50 -6.91 -37.29
C ALA A 909 -6.60 -7.45 -36.15
N PRO A 910 -5.50 -8.17 -36.43
CA PRO A 910 -4.69 -8.80 -35.40
C PRO A 910 -4.25 -7.78 -34.36
N VAL A 911 -4.70 -8.00 -33.12
CA VAL A 911 -4.41 -7.13 -31.98
C VAL A 911 -3.03 -7.50 -31.43
N LYS A 912 -2.10 -6.54 -31.46
CA LYS A 912 -0.71 -6.77 -31.03
C LYS A 912 -0.54 -6.63 -29.51
N ASN A 913 -1.19 -5.64 -28.90
CA ASN A 913 -1.12 -5.35 -27.46
C ASN A 913 -2.26 -4.41 -27.02
N MET A 914 -2.27 -4.03 -25.74
CA MET A 914 -3.34 -3.21 -25.18
C MET A 914 -3.47 -1.81 -25.73
N LYS A 915 -2.36 -1.27 -26.21
CA LYS A 915 -2.38 0.05 -26.79
C LYS A 915 -2.98 0.07 -28.18
N ASP A 916 -2.75 -0.98 -28.95
CA ASP A 916 -3.36 -1.16 -30.26
C ASP A 916 -4.90 -1.16 -30.14
N ILE A 917 -5.44 -1.85 -29.13
CA ILE A 917 -6.88 -1.80 -28.78
C ILE A 917 -7.30 -0.38 -28.39
N ASN A 918 -6.62 0.25 -27.43
CA ASN A 918 -6.99 1.59 -26.95
C ASN A 918 -6.95 2.64 -28.07
N THR A 919 -5.97 2.56 -28.96
CA THR A 919 -5.81 3.52 -30.06
C THR A 919 -6.86 3.33 -31.15
N ARG A 920 -7.16 2.08 -31.53
CA ARG A 920 -8.27 1.77 -32.45
C ARG A 920 -9.60 2.18 -31.85
N PHE A 921 -9.78 1.96 -30.55
CA PHE A 921 -10.96 2.41 -29.82
C PHE A 921 -11.05 3.93 -29.78
N ILE A 922 -9.98 4.68 -29.50
CA ILE A 922 -9.94 6.15 -29.51
C ILE A 922 -10.25 6.71 -30.92
N THR A 923 -9.73 6.07 -31.97
CA THR A 923 -9.99 6.47 -33.37
C THR A 923 -11.45 6.21 -33.75
N ALA A 924 -12.01 5.08 -33.33
CA ALA A 924 -13.44 4.82 -33.45
C ALA A 924 -14.27 5.80 -32.59
N TYR A 925 -13.79 6.16 -31.41
CA TYR A 925 -14.41 7.08 -30.45
C TYR A 925 -14.55 8.50 -31.00
N ASP A 926 -13.59 9.00 -31.79
CA ASP A 926 -13.73 10.29 -32.48
C ASP A 926 -14.87 10.26 -33.52
N THR A 927 -15.15 9.08 -34.09
CA THR A 927 -16.31 8.86 -34.97
C THR A 927 -17.63 8.87 -34.20
N TYR A 928 -17.64 8.49 -32.92
CA TYR A 928 -18.86 8.29 -32.14
C TYR A 928 -19.11 9.30 -30.99
N ARG A 929 -18.21 10.24 -30.67
CA ARG A 929 -18.39 11.44 -29.78
C ARG A 929 -18.92 11.27 -28.33
N PHE A 930 -19.61 10.20 -27.93
CA PHE A 930 -20.31 10.12 -26.64
C PHE A 930 -19.62 9.27 -25.55
N LEU A 931 -18.44 8.68 -25.80
CA LEU A 931 -17.76 7.77 -24.86
C LEU A 931 -16.64 8.42 -24.02
N ARG A 932 -16.62 9.77 -23.91
CA ARG A 932 -15.51 10.59 -23.38
C ARG A 932 -15.08 10.38 -21.92
N ALA A 933 -15.79 9.60 -21.12
CA ALA A 933 -15.69 9.64 -19.67
C ALA A 933 -14.61 8.74 -19.01
N PHE A 934 -13.83 7.96 -19.77
CA PHE A 934 -12.99 6.91 -19.19
C PHE A 934 -11.67 6.69 -19.95
N GLU A 935 -10.71 7.60 -19.81
CA GLU A 935 -9.48 7.65 -20.62
C GLU A 935 -8.52 6.45 -20.45
N HIS A 936 -8.65 5.60 -19.41
CA HIS A 936 -7.67 4.51 -19.12
C HIS A 936 -8.29 3.10 -19.13
N SER A 937 -9.36 2.86 -18.36
CA SER A 937 -10.07 1.57 -18.32
C SER A 937 -11.38 1.56 -19.11
N GLY A 938 -11.77 2.68 -19.71
CA GLY A 938 -13.04 2.85 -20.41
C GLY A 938 -13.29 1.89 -21.56
N VAL A 939 -12.23 1.57 -22.29
CA VAL A 939 -12.28 0.62 -23.39
C VAL A 939 -12.69 -0.75 -22.89
N TYR A 940 -12.08 -1.22 -21.80
CA TYR A 940 -12.47 -2.48 -21.18
C TYR A 940 -13.83 -2.41 -20.53
N TYR A 941 -14.16 -1.34 -19.83
CA TYR A 941 -15.50 -1.17 -19.26
C TYR A 941 -16.56 -1.35 -20.34
N TYR A 942 -16.36 -0.71 -21.49
CA TYR A 942 -17.25 -0.81 -22.65
C TYR A 942 -17.25 -2.21 -23.29
N LEU A 943 -16.06 -2.77 -23.52
CA LEU A 943 -15.92 -4.12 -24.08
C LEU A 943 -16.53 -5.18 -23.16
N LEU A 944 -16.46 -5.01 -21.84
CA LEU A 944 -17.06 -5.89 -20.84
C LEU A 944 -18.59 -5.87 -20.91
N LEU A 945 -19.20 -4.69 -21.07
CA LEU A 945 -20.65 -4.58 -21.28
C LEU A 945 -21.08 -5.31 -22.57
N ASN A 946 -20.33 -5.13 -23.67
CA ASN A 946 -20.61 -5.84 -24.92
C ASN A 946 -20.34 -7.34 -24.81
N ALA A 947 -19.28 -7.76 -24.13
CA ALA A 947 -18.97 -9.18 -23.88
C ALA A 947 -20.11 -9.84 -23.10
N LYS A 948 -20.66 -9.16 -22.08
CA LYS A 948 -21.83 -9.63 -21.34
C LYS A 948 -23.06 -9.72 -22.25
N ALA A 949 -23.29 -8.73 -23.13
CA ALA A 949 -24.37 -8.79 -24.11
C ALA A 949 -24.24 -9.98 -25.08
N LEU A 950 -23.05 -10.20 -25.65
CA LEU A 950 -22.74 -11.33 -26.53
C LEU A 950 -22.96 -12.67 -25.80
N PHE A 951 -22.49 -12.78 -24.55
CA PHE A 951 -22.68 -13.97 -23.72
C PHE A 951 -24.15 -14.27 -23.47
N LEU A 952 -24.93 -13.27 -23.03
CA LEU A 952 -26.36 -13.42 -22.73
C LEU A 952 -27.18 -13.82 -23.96
N GLN A 953 -26.71 -13.46 -25.16
CA GLN A 953 -27.35 -13.77 -26.44
C GLN A 953 -26.77 -15.02 -27.13
N ASN A 954 -25.82 -15.73 -26.51
CA ASN A 954 -25.10 -16.89 -27.06
C ASN A 954 -24.45 -16.62 -28.43
N ASP A 955 -23.89 -15.43 -28.61
CA ASP A 955 -23.25 -15.03 -29.86
C ASP A 955 -21.85 -15.68 -30.01
N PRO A 956 -21.48 -16.25 -31.18
CA PRO A 956 -20.20 -16.93 -31.37
C PRO A 956 -18.97 -16.04 -31.21
N HIS A 957 -19.13 -14.71 -31.32
CA HIS A 957 -18.06 -13.73 -31.17
C HIS A 957 -17.63 -13.54 -29.70
N PHE A 958 -18.40 -14.04 -28.73
CA PHE A 958 -18.13 -13.87 -27.30
C PHE A 958 -16.70 -14.29 -26.90
N PHE A 959 -16.26 -15.50 -27.27
CA PHE A 959 -14.99 -16.06 -26.79
C PHE A 959 -13.79 -15.19 -27.15
N GLU A 960 -13.76 -14.62 -28.35
CA GLU A 960 -12.62 -13.84 -28.84
C GLU A 960 -12.57 -12.43 -28.23
N VAL A 961 -13.72 -11.78 -28.03
CA VAL A 961 -13.78 -10.55 -27.22
C VAL A 961 -13.41 -10.83 -25.77
N PHE A 962 -13.93 -11.91 -25.18
CA PHE A 962 -13.61 -12.29 -23.81
C PHE A 962 -12.12 -12.60 -23.63
N ASN A 963 -11.50 -13.29 -24.59
CA ASN A 963 -10.05 -13.56 -24.60
C ASN A 963 -9.24 -12.27 -24.71
N THR A 964 -9.67 -11.32 -25.55
CA THR A 964 -9.03 -10.02 -25.71
C THR A 964 -9.08 -9.20 -24.42
N ILE A 965 -10.26 -9.12 -23.80
CA ILE A 965 -10.46 -8.46 -22.49
C ILE A 965 -9.59 -9.14 -21.44
N THR A 966 -9.68 -10.46 -21.31
CA THR A 966 -9.00 -11.24 -20.27
C THR A 966 -7.49 -11.09 -20.35
N ARG A 967 -6.89 -11.29 -21.53
CA ARG A 967 -5.44 -11.08 -21.73
C ARG A 967 -5.06 -9.66 -21.37
N GLY A 968 -5.88 -8.70 -21.77
CA GLY A 968 -5.72 -7.31 -21.39
C GLY A 968 -5.69 -7.13 -19.88
N MET A 969 -6.76 -7.50 -19.19
CA MET A 969 -6.90 -7.38 -17.73
C MET A 969 -5.76 -8.06 -16.96
N ILE A 970 -5.23 -9.19 -17.47
CA ILE A 970 -4.09 -9.88 -16.86
C ILE A 970 -2.76 -9.15 -17.14
N PHE A 971 -2.48 -8.76 -18.38
CA PHE A 971 -1.25 -8.02 -18.71
C PHE A 971 -1.23 -6.60 -18.13
N THR A 972 -2.40 -6.07 -17.77
CA THR A 972 -2.57 -4.78 -17.11
C THR A 972 -2.86 -4.95 -15.62
N GLN A 973 -2.35 -6.00 -14.96
CA GLN A 973 -2.31 -6.14 -13.50
C GLN A 973 -1.40 -5.09 -12.84
N ASP A 974 -1.55 -3.86 -13.27
CA ASP A 974 -0.87 -2.69 -12.79
C ASP A 974 -1.68 -2.12 -11.63
N PRO A 975 -1.09 -1.97 -10.44
CA PRO A 975 -1.60 -1.03 -9.43
C PRO A 975 -1.98 0.31 -10.07
N GLY A 976 -1.22 0.78 -11.08
CA GLY A 976 -1.48 1.99 -11.87
C GLY A 976 -2.78 1.98 -12.69
N MET A 977 -3.32 0.81 -13.10
CA MET A 977 -4.68 0.80 -13.62
C MET A 977 -5.66 1.18 -12.50
N ILE A 978 -5.52 0.60 -11.31
CA ILE A 978 -6.44 0.83 -10.16
C ILE A 978 -6.18 2.20 -9.48
N GLN A 979 -4.99 2.77 -9.66
CA GLN A 979 -4.46 3.98 -9.02
C GLN A 979 -4.36 5.18 -9.99
N GLY A 980 -5.37 5.38 -10.84
CA GLY A 980 -5.42 6.55 -11.73
C GLY A 980 -5.35 7.88 -10.95
N PRO A 981 -4.75 8.94 -11.52
CA PRO A 981 -4.58 10.22 -10.83
C PRO A 981 -5.93 10.82 -10.40
N ALA A 982 -6.04 11.17 -9.12
CA ALA A 982 -7.23 11.81 -8.54
C ALA A 982 -7.67 13.10 -9.26
N LEU A 983 -6.75 13.75 -9.97
CA LEU A 983 -6.96 15.02 -10.67
C LEU A 983 -7.89 14.92 -11.89
N LEU A 984 -8.14 13.73 -12.45
CA LEU A 984 -8.95 13.54 -13.67
C LEU A 984 -10.24 12.73 -13.47
N GLY A 985 -10.62 12.41 -12.22
CA GLY A 985 -11.83 11.59 -11.94
C GLY A 985 -11.65 10.08 -12.14
N GLY A 986 -10.40 9.61 -12.32
CA GLY A 986 -10.05 8.20 -12.57
C GLY A 986 -10.06 7.28 -11.35
N VAL A 987 -10.30 7.80 -10.13
CA VAL A 987 -10.25 6.99 -8.89
C VAL A 987 -11.34 5.92 -8.84
N TYR A 988 -12.44 6.11 -9.58
CA TYR A 988 -13.56 5.15 -9.68
C TYR A 988 -13.41 4.17 -10.83
N SER A 989 -12.81 4.57 -11.95
CA SER A 989 -12.99 3.88 -13.24
C SER A 989 -12.46 2.45 -13.23
N SER A 990 -11.36 2.23 -12.55
CA SER A 990 -10.63 0.97 -12.64
C SER A 990 -11.10 -0.08 -11.63
N PRO A 991 -11.38 0.26 -10.35
CA PRO A 991 -12.17 -0.62 -9.49
C PRO A 991 -13.50 -1.03 -10.14
N ASN A 992 -14.21 -0.08 -10.79
CA ASN A 992 -15.45 -0.38 -11.48
C ASN A 992 -15.27 -1.31 -12.69
N THR A 993 -14.26 -1.07 -13.54
CA THR A 993 -13.95 -1.95 -14.67
C THR A 993 -13.64 -3.37 -14.22
N MET A 994 -12.87 -3.48 -13.13
CA MET A 994 -12.53 -4.77 -12.55
C MET A 994 -13.76 -5.51 -12.03
N VAL A 995 -14.63 -4.82 -11.31
CA VAL A 995 -15.89 -5.39 -10.83
C VAL A 995 -16.81 -5.81 -11.97
N ARG A 996 -16.82 -5.10 -13.12
CA ARG A 996 -17.54 -5.55 -14.32
C ARG A 996 -16.97 -6.84 -14.91
N PHE A 997 -15.66 -7.05 -14.83
CA PHE A 997 -15.05 -8.31 -15.23
C PHE A 997 -15.46 -9.45 -14.30
N LEU A 998 -15.42 -9.24 -12.99
CA LEU A 998 -15.89 -10.23 -12.01
C LEU A 998 -17.38 -10.54 -12.16
N ASP A 999 -18.22 -9.54 -12.40
CA ASP A 999 -19.66 -9.71 -12.68
C ASP A 999 -19.92 -10.56 -13.94
N LEU A 1000 -19.13 -10.38 -15.01
CA LEU A 1000 -19.20 -11.26 -16.19
C LEU A 1000 -18.82 -12.70 -15.84
N LEU A 1001 -17.71 -12.91 -15.10
CA LEU A 1001 -17.27 -14.24 -14.68
C LEU A 1001 -18.29 -14.94 -13.77
N LEU A 1002 -18.89 -14.20 -12.83
CA LEU A 1002 -19.99 -14.68 -11.97
C LEU A 1002 -21.20 -15.08 -12.81
N THR A 1003 -21.57 -14.27 -13.81
CA THR A 1003 -22.66 -14.60 -14.75
C THR A 1003 -22.35 -15.88 -15.55
N MET A 1004 -21.11 -16.08 -15.98
CA MET A 1004 -20.69 -17.31 -16.68
C MET A 1004 -20.72 -18.54 -15.76
N LEU A 1005 -20.34 -18.38 -14.50
CA LEU A 1005 -20.40 -19.43 -13.48
C LEU A 1005 -21.85 -19.84 -13.17
N GLU A 1006 -22.76 -18.87 -13.02
CA GLU A 1006 -24.20 -19.11 -12.84
C GLU A 1006 -24.80 -19.91 -14.01
N LYS A 1007 -24.32 -19.66 -15.24
CA LYS A 1007 -24.74 -20.37 -16.46
C LYS A 1007 -23.99 -21.68 -16.70
N GLN A 1008 -23.09 -22.07 -15.80
CA GLN A 1008 -22.26 -23.28 -15.89
C GLN A 1008 -21.30 -23.32 -17.10
N ASP A 1009 -20.99 -22.17 -17.69
CA ASP A 1009 -20.01 -22.05 -18.80
C ASP A 1009 -18.58 -21.89 -18.27
N LEU A 1010 -18.43 -21.37 -17.04
CA LEU A 1010 -17.17 -21.29 -16.30
C LEU A 1010 -17.14 -22.33 -15.17
N GLN A 1011 -15.97 -22.93 -14.91
CA GLN A 1011 -15.77 -23.91 -13.84
C GLN A 1011 -14.72 -23.40 -12.85
N THR A 1012 -14.95 -23.58 -11.54
CA THR A 1012 -13.98 -23.29 -10.49
C THR A 1012 -12.94 -24.40 -10.31
N ASN A 1013 -13.34 -25.66 -10.56
CA ASN A 1013 -12.49 -26.84 -10.40
C ASN A 1013 -12.39 -27.71 -11.68
N PRO A 1014 -11.94 -27.17 -12.83
CA PRO A 1014 -11.82 -27.92 -14.07
C PRO A 1014 -10.71 -28.98 -14.01
N VAL A 1015 -10.86 -30.03 -14.82
CA VAL A 1015 -9.85 -31.10 -14.96
C VAL A 1015 -8.93 -30.77 -16.14
N LEU A 1016 -7.63 -30.70 -15.86
CA LEU A 1016 -6.56 -30.59 -16.84
C LEU A 1016 -5.97 -31.98 -17.13
N THR A 1017 -5.89 -32.35 -18.40
CA THR A 1017 -5.16 -33.54 -18.85
C THR A 1017 -3.82 -33.13 -19.46
N GLN A 1018 -2.73 -33.68 -18.94
CA GLN A 1018 -1.38 -33.57 -19.49
C GLN A 1018 -1.00 -34.88 -20.19
N GLU A 1019 -0.46 -34.80 -21.40
CA GLU A 1019 0.04 -35.94 -22.16
C GLU A 1019 1.51 -35.73 -22.55
N ILE A 1020 2.38 -36.65 -22.11
CA ILE A 1020 3.81 -36.69 -22.42
C ILE A 1020 4.14 -38.06 -23.01
N ALA A 1021 4.63 -38.12 -24.25
CA ALA A 1021 5.01 -39.36 -24.93
C ALA A 1021 3.94 -40.48 -24.88
N GLY A 1022 2.65 -40.10 -24.93
CA GLY A 1022 1.50 -41.02 -24.87
C GLY A 1022 1.03 -41.40 -23.46
N ASN A 1023 1.70 -40.95 -22.40
CA ASN A 1023 1.26 -41.13 -21.02
C ASN A 1023 0.38 -39.95 -20.59
N LYS A 1024 -0.85 -40.24 -20.17
CA LYS A 1024 -1.82 -39.24 -19.71
C LYS A 1024 -1.88 -39.15 -18.19
N LYS A 1025 -1.88 -37.92 -17.67
CA LYS A 1025 -2.07 -37.61 -16.26
C LYS A 1025 -3.12 -36.51 -16.11
N GLU A 1026 -4.03 -36.68 -15.15
CA GLU A 1026 -5.08 -35.71 -14.87
C GLU A 1026 -4.77 -34.92 -13.59
N PHE A 1027 -5.12 -33.64 -13.61
CA PHE A 1027 -4.95 -32.71 -12.51
C PHE A 1027 -6.27 -31.95 -12.34
N THR A 1028 -6.83 -31.93 -11.13
CA THR A 1028 -7.92 -31.03 -10.80
C THR A 1028 -7.34 -29.67 -10.43
N LEU A 1029 -7.64 -28.65 -11.23
CA LEU A 1029 -7.25 -27.28 -10.92
C LEU A 1029 -8.10 -26.75 -9.76
N ARG A 1030 -7.48 -26.02 -8.84
CA ARG A 1030 -8.12 -25.39 -7.68
C ARG A 1030 -7.69 -23.91 -7.63
N ASP A 1031 -7.71 -23.30 -6.45
CA ASP A 1031 -7.29 -21.91 -6.22
C ASP A 1031 -5.78 -21.71 -6.43
N GLU A 1032 -4.98 -22.76 -6.17
CA GLU A 1032 -3.58 -22.78 -6.54
C GLU A 1032 -3.37 -23.25 -7.99
N PRO A 1033 -2.50 -22.58 -8.78
CA PRO A 1033 -2.20 -23.03 -10.12
C PRO A 1033 -1.45 -24.36 -10.10
N ALA A 1034 -1.73 -25.20 -11.10
CA ALA A 1034 -0.87 -26.33 -11.37
C ALA A 1034 0.43 -25.82 -12.02
N ILE A 1035 1.54 -25.92 -11.29
CA ILE A 1035 2.87 -25.52 -11.77
C ILE A 1035 3.58 -26.73 -12.37
N PHE A 1036 4.03 -26.56 -13.61
CA PHE A 1036 4.87 -27.50 -14.33
C PHE A 1036 6.24 -26.84 -14.54
N GLU A 1037 7.25 -27.36 -13.85
CA GLU A 1037 8.65 -26.96 -14.05
C GLU A 1037 9.09 -27.27 -15.50
N PRO A 1038 10.15 -26.60 -16.01
CA PRO A 1038 10.52 -26.65 -17.42
C PRO A 1038 10.45 -28.05 -18.02
N ILE A 1039 9.49 -28.25 -18.91
CA ILE A 1039 9.27 -29.57 -19.49
C ILE A 1039 10.29 -29.74 -20.61
N ASN A 1040 11.19 -30.72 -20.47
CA ASN A 1040 12.26 -30.99 -21.44
C ASN A 1040 11.73 -31.60 -22.75
N ASP A 1041 10.49 -32.08 -22.74
CA ASP A 1041 9.83 -32.73 -23.87
C ASP A 1041 8.58 -31.96 -24.31
N LYS A 1042 8.22 -32.10 -25.58
CA LYS A 1042 7.00 -31.52 -26.13
C LYS A 1042 5.78 -32.13 -25.43
N THR A 1043 4.94 -31.29 -24.86
CA THR A 1043 3.81 -31.71 -24.02
C THR A 1043 2.48 -31.23 -24.61
N GLN A 1044 1.46 -32.07 -24.54
CA GLN A 1044 0.11 -31.73 -24.92
C GLN A 1044 -0.76 -31.53 -23.68
N PHE A 1045 -1.50 -30.43 -23.63
CA PHE A 1045 -2.47 -30.16 -22.58
C PHE A 1045 -3.88 -30.10 -23.16
N SER A 1046 -4.85 -30.58 -22.40
CA SER A 1046 -6.27 -30.48 -22.75
C SER A 1046 -7.05 -30.06 -21.51
N ALA A 1047 -7.87 -29.02 -21.63
CA ALA A 1047 -8.70 -28.50 -20.55
C ALA A 1047 -10.00 -27.92 -21.11
N PRO A 1048 -11.06 -27.77 -20.29
CA PRO A 1048 -12.26 -27.01 -20.64
C PRO A 1048 -11.95 -25.57 -21.07
N SER A 1049 -12.93 -24.90 -21.68
CA SER A 1049 -12.81 -23.49 -22.04
C SER A 1049 -12.47 -22.60 -20.84
N TYR A 1050 -11.79 -21.48 -21.08
CA TYR A 1050 -11.44 -20.43 -20.11
C TYR A 1050 -10.38 -20.79 -19.06
N VAL A 1051 -9.87 -22.03 -19.04
CA VAL A 1051 -8.63 -22.37 -18.31
C VAL A 1051 -7.47 -21.54 -18.86
N VAL A 1052 -6.64 -20.98 -17.99
CA VAL A 1052 -5.56 -20.06 -18.39
C VAL A 1052 -4.20 -20.73 -18.25
N TYR A 1053 -3.41 -20.67 -19.31
CA TYR A 1053 -2.00 -21.07 -19.34
C TYR A 1053 -1.13 -19.82 -19.32
N GLN A 1054 -0.25 -19.72 -18.33
CA GLN A 1054 0.84 -18.75 -18.28
C GLN A 1054 2.15 -19.50 -18.51
N MET A 1055 2.90 -19.13 -19.55
CA MET A 1055 4.05 -19.89 -20.03
C MET A 1055 5.27 -18.98 -20.13
N ASP A 1056 6.28 -19.27 -19.32
CA ASP A 1056 7.51 -18.48 -19.27
C ASP A 1056 8.62 -19.13 -20.08
N ARG A 1057 9.37 -18.28 -20.79
CA ARG A 1057 10.63 -18.60 -21.43
C ARG A 1057 11.68 -17.60 -20.96
N MET A 1058 12.68 -18.08 -20.24
CA MET A 1058 13.83 -17.27 -19.84
C MET A 1058 14.88 -17.27 -20.95
N GLU A 1059 15.29 -16.08 -21.39
CA GLU A 1059 16.38 -15.89 -22.34
C GLU A 1059 17.35 -14.82 -21.82
N THR A 1060 18.57 -14.80 -22.34
CA THR A 1060 19.49 -13.68 -22.12
C THR A 1060 19.56 -12.90 -23.41
N ILE A 1061 19.17 -11.62 -23.40
CA ILE A 1061 19.22 -10.76 -24.59
C ILE A 1061 20.46 -9.87 -24.54
N ASN A 1062 21.06 -9.63 -25.72
CA ASN A 1062 22.08 -8.62 -25.88
C ASN A 1062 21.48 -7.37 -26.52
N LEU A 1063 21.48 -6.25 -25.78
CA LEU A 1063 20.91 -5.00 -26.28
C LEU A 1063 21.67 -4.44 -27.49
N LEU A 1064 22.96 -4.78 -27.65
CA LEU A 1064 23.77 -4.32 -28.78
C LEU A 1064 23.39 -4.98 -30.11
N ASP A 1065 22.80 -6.17 -30.07
CA ASP A 1065 22.30 -6.87 -31.27
C ASP A 1065 21.15 -6.09 -31.92
N PHE A 1066 20.41 -5.29 -31.15
CA PHE A 1066 19.30 -4.46 -31.64
C PHE A 1066 19.74 -3.08 -32.14
N LEU A 1067 21.00 -2.70 -31.91
CA LEU A 1067 21.55 -1.41 -32.34
C LEU A 1067 22.24 -1.45 -33.70
N THR A 1068 22.47 -2.65 -34.28
CA THR A 1068 23.55 -2.80 -35.26
C THR A 1068 23.18 -3.12 -36.71
N ASP A 1069 21.99 -3.56 -37.13
CA ASP A 1069 21.74 -3.74 -38.59
C ASP A 1069 20.25 -3.78 -39.03
N ALA A 1070 19.65 -2.60 -39.27
CA ALA A 1070 18.54 -2.34 -40.20
C ALA A 1070 18.36 -0.82 -40.34
N GLN A 1071 17.88 -0.30 -41.48
CA GLN A 1071 17.55 1.13 -41.55
C GLN A 1071 16.53 1.48 -40.44
N PRO A 1072 16.82 2.43 -39.53
CA PRO A 1072 15.90 2.78 -38.47
C PRO A 1072 14.65 3.42 -39.08
N PHE A 1073 13.47 2.91 -38.72
CA PHE A 1073 12.16 3.45 -39.13
C PHE A 1073 11.64 4.49 -38.11
N PHE A 1074 12.54 5.11 -37.35
CA PHE A 1074 12.28 6.19 -36.42
C PHE A 1074 13.52 7.09 -36.37
N THR A 1075 13.33 8.34 -35.95
CA THR A 1075 14.41 9.27 -35.68
C THR A 1075 14.39 9.68 -34.21
N VAL A 1076 15.55 9.97 -33.67
CA VAL A 1076 15.71 10.48 -32.31
C VAL A 1076 16.43 11.81 -32.41
N SER A 1077 15.87 12.84 -31.78
CA SER A 1077 16.50 14.16 -31.68
C SER A 1077 16.47 14.67 -30.25
N ASN A 1078 17.51 15.40 -29.88
CA ASN A 1078 17.61 16.11 -28.61
C ASN A 1078 18.24 17.48 -28.87
N LYS A 1079 17.95 18.46 -28.02
CA LYS A 1079 18.48 19.83 -28.18
C LYS A 1079 19.91 19.98 -27.63
N LYS A 1080 20.39 19.02 -26.83
CA LYS A 1080 21.69 19.03 -26.15
C LYS A 1080 22.29 17.63 -26.10
N ASN A 1081 23.59 17.57 -26.32
CA ASN A 1081 24.41 16.35 -26.28
C ASN A 1081 25.31 16.29 -25.03
N ILE A 1082 25.27 17.29 -24.16
CA ILE A 1082 25.95 17.29 -22.86
C ILE A 1082 24.91 17.75 -21.85
N ILE A 1083 24.79 17.01 -20.76
CA ILE A 1083 23.75 17.22 -19.76
C ILE A 1083 24.45 17.33 -18.40
N SER A 1084 24.03 18.30 -17.59
CA SER A 1084 24.52 18.50 -16.22
C SER A 1084 23.56 17.87 -15.20
N VAL A 1085 24.01 17.71 -13.95
CA VAL A 1085 23.14 17.22 -12.87
C VAL A 1085 21.97 18.19 -12.65
N GLY A 1086 20.74 17.65 -12.59
CA GLY A 1086 19.50 18.42 -12.45
C GLY A 1086 19.07 19.17 -13.71
N GLU A 1087 19.83 19.08 -14.81
CA GLU A 1087 19.48 19.75 -16.07
C GLU A 1087 18.42 18.95 -16.82
N GLU A 1088 17.32 19.62 -17.15
CA GLU A 1088 16.23 19.01 -17.90
C GLU A 1088 16.44 19.12 -19.42
N ILE A 1089 16.16 18.04 -20.13
CA ILE A 1089 16.14 17.98 -21.60
C ILE A 1089 14.91 17.22 -22.10
N GLU A 1090 14.61 17.38 -23.37
CA GLU A 1090 13.57 16.61 -24.05
C GLU A 1090 14.22 15.66 -25.05
N LEU A 1091 13.87 14.38 -24.99
CA LEU A 1091 14.11 13.42 -26.05
C LEU A 1091 12.87 13.38 -26.94
N HIS A 1092 13.07 13.70 -28.21
CA HIS A 1092 12.03 13.63 -29.22
C HIS A 1092 12.28 12.39 -30.07
N VAL A 1093 11.34 11.45 -30.05
CA VAL A 1093 11.36 10.27 -30.91
C VAL A 1093 10.25 10.42 -31.94
N GLU A 1094 10.61 10.51 -33.22
CA GLU A 1094 9.65 10.58 -34.33
C GLU A 1094 9.64 9.23 -35.06
N LEU A 1095 8.51 8.54 -35.04
CA LEU A 1095 8.27 7.35 -35.85
C LEU A 1095 8.10 7.74 -37.32
N ASP A 1096 8.67 6.95 -38.24
CA ASP A 1096 8.48 7.16 -39.67
C ASP A 1096 6.98 7.21 -40.03
N LYS A 1097 6.59 8.23 -40.82
CA LYS A 1097 5.21 8.50 -41.24
C LYS A 1097 4.55 7.35 -41.99
N THR A 1098 5.32 6.40 -42.53
CA THR A 1098 4.83 5.18 -43.18
C THR A 1098 4.41 4.10 -42.19
N LYS A 1099 4.73 4.26 -40.91
CA LYS A 1099 4.34 3.36 -39.83
C LYS A 1099 3.10 3.89 -39.12
N ASP A 1100 2.27 2.99 -38.64
CA ASP A 1100 1.14 3.33 -37.79
C ASP A 1100 1.63 3.45 -36.33
N PRO A 1101 1.61 4.64 -35.71
CA PRO A 1101 2.08 4.85 -34.32
C PRO A 1101 1.26 4.10 -33.27
N SER A 1102 0.12 3.50 -33.64
CA SER A 1102 -0.59 2.56 -32.77
C SER A 1102 0.08 1.18 -32.69
N GLU A 1103 0.87 0.79 -33.70
CA GLU A 1103 1.47 -0.53 -33.82
C GLU A 1103 2.89 -0.64 -33.24
N TYR A 1104 3.48 0.48 -32.82
CA TYR A 1104 4.88 0.56 -32.38
C TYR A 1104 5.01 1.07 -30.95
N TYR A 1105 6.00 0.52 -30.26
CA TYR A 1105 6.49 1.03 -28.98
C TYR A 1105 8.00 1.21 -29.04
N ALA A 1106 8.49 2.23 -28.36
CA ALA A 1106 9.91 2.47 -28.13
C ALA A 1106 10.34 1.69 -26.90
N ILE A 1107 11.41 0.91 -27.03
CA ILE A 1107 12.18 0.41 -25.88
C ILE A 1107 13.32 1.40 -25.68
N ILE A 1108 13.32 2.08 -24.54
CA ILE A 1108 14.22 3.19 -24.24
C ILE A 1108 15.13 2.77 -23.11
N VAL A 1109 16.42 2.71 -23.41
CA VAL A 1109 17.46 2.45 -22.42
C VAL A 1109 18.06 3.81 -22.07
N ALA A 1110 17.67 4.38 -20.93
CA ALA A 1110 18.32 5.57 -20.41
C ALA A 1110 19.63 5.17 -19.71
N PRO A 1111 20.77 5.77 -20.10
CA PRO A 1111 22.05 5.51 -19.44
C PRO A 1111 22.08 6.09 -18.03
N SER A 1112 23.07 5.68 -17.25
CA SER A 1112 23.35 6.10 -15.87
C SER A 1112 23.55 7.60 -15.62
N VAL A 1113 23.59 8.41 -16.67
CA VAL A 1113 23.64 9.88 -16.65
C VAL A 1113 22.27 10.56 -16.76
N LEU A 1114 21.21 9.79 -17.01
CA LEU A 1114 19.87 10.31 -17.29
C LEU A 1114 18.83 9.63 -16.42
N SER A 1115 17.88 10.41 -15.92
CA SER A 1115 16.63 9.92 -15.38
C SER A 1115 15.48 10.45 -16.22
N ILE A 1116 14.52 9.60 -16.55
CA ILE A 1116 13.30 9.94 -17.26
C ILE A 1116 12.30 10.44 -16.21
N ARG A 1117 11.77 11.65 -16.40
CA ARG A 1117 10.73 12.24 -15.56
C ARG A 1117 9.37 11.68 -15.95
N GLN A 1118 8.49 11.57 -14.98
CA GLN A 1118 7.06 11.35 -15.23
C GLN A 1118 6.47 12.63 -15.84
N THR A 1119 5.71 12.50 -16.93
CA THR A 1119 5.09 13.58 -17.70
C THR A 1119 3.62 13.23 -17.95
N GLU A 1120 2.77 14.17 -18.39
CA GLU A 1120 1.35 13.86 -18.69
C GLU A 1120 1.19 12.69 -19.69
N ASP A 1121 2.10 12.58 -20.66
CA ASP A 1121 2.18 11.46 -21.62
C ASP A 1121 2.68 10.13 -21.01
N LEU A 1122 3.23 10.17 -19.79
CA LEU A 1122 3.78 9.06 -19.00
C LEU A 1122 2.97 8.79 -17.70
N LEU A 1123 1.94 9.59 -17.39
CA LEU A 1123 1.42 9.78 -16.02
C LEU A 1123 0.25 8.89 -15.59
N SER A 1124 -0.08 7.78 -16.25
CA SER A 1124 -1.20 6.95 -15.76
C SER A 1124 -1.23 5.49 -16.19
N ASP A 1125 -0.89 5.15 -17.44
CA ASP A 1125 -1.13 3.79 -17.95
C ASP A 1125 0.05 2.81 -17.85
N TYR A 1126 1.21 3.26 -17.37
CA TYR A 1126 2.47 2.55 -17.58
C TYR A 1126 3.32 2.37 -16.31
N LYS A 1127 2.71 2.30 -15.13
CA LYS A 1127 3.45 1.90 -13.92
C LYS A 1127 3.72 0.40 -13.85
N GLY A 1128 3.03 -0.40 -14.64
CA GLY A 1128 3.30 -1.82 -14.83
C GLY A 1128 4.52 -2.08 -15.70
N GLN A 1129 4.91 -1.12 -16.54
CA GLN A 1129 6.00 -1.22 -17.51
C GLN A 1129 7.05 -0.09 -17.40
N LEU A 1130 6.98 0.76 -16.37
CA LEU A 1130 8.14 1.45 -15.82
C LEU A 1130 9.07 0.38 -15.21
N LEU A 1131 9.75 -0.38 -16.08
CA LEU A 1131 10.87 -1.22 -15.71
C LEU A 1131 11.98 -0.28 -15.21
N PHE A 1132 11.97 -0.06 -13.89
CA PHE A 1132 13.08 0.39 -13.05
C PHE A 1132 13.45 1.87 -13.19
N GLY A 1133 13.41 2.57 -12.06
CA GLY A 1133 13.68 4.01 -11.99
C GLY A 1133 12.75 4.82 -11.08
N GLN A 1134 11.93 4.21 -10.21
CA GLN A 1134 11.33 4.99 -9.13
C GLN A 1134 12.44 5.34 -8.16
N LYS A 1135 13.02 6.53 -8.37
CA LYS A 1135 13.90 7.29 -7.49
C LYS A 1135 13.47 7.10 -6.01
N VAL A 1136 13.83 6.03 -5.31
CA VAL A 1136 13.34 5.77 -3.93
C VAL A 1136 14.50 5.68 -2.94
N ALA A 1137 15.74 5.74 -3.44
CA ALA A 1137 16.94 6.03 -2.67
C ALA A 1137 17.98 6.60 -3.64
N GLY A 1138 18.84 7.52 -3.19
CA GLY A 1138 19.87 8.11 -4.06
C GLY A 1138 20.77 7.00 -4.62
N GLY A 1139 20.55 6.55 -5.86
CA GLY A 1139 21.33 5.46 -6.43
C GLY A 1139 20.82 4.70 -7.67
N GLU A 1140 19.58 4.89 -8.11
CA GLU A 1140 19.08 4.24 -9.34
C GLU A 1140 19.59 4.94 -10.60
N ARG A 1141 20.07 4.17 -11.60
CA ARG A 1141 20.78 4.81 -12.72
C ARG A 1141 20.43 4.31 -14.11
N ILE A 1142 20.11 3.04 -14.35
CA ILE A 1142 19.64 2.63 -15.69
C ILE A 1142 18.16 2.35 -15.66
N GLN A 1143 17.44 3.05 -16.54
CA GLN A 1143 16.01 2.91 -16.71
C GLN A 1143 15.76 2.28 -18.08
N LEU A 1144 14.97 1.21 -18.12
CA LEU A 1144 14.58 0.54 -19.35
C LEU A 1144 13.08 0.78 -19.51
N LEU A 1145 12.61 1.64 -20.40
CA LEU A 1145 11.19 1.94 -20.52
C LEU A 1145 10.60 1.39 -21.82
N THR A 1146 9.44 0.76 -21.73
CA THR A 1146 8.62 0.47 -22.91
C THR A 1146 7.55 1.56 -23.03
N ILE A 1147 7.83 2.56 -23.86
CA ILE A 1147 6.94 3.72 -24.04
C ILE A 1147 6.32 3.64 -25.42
N PRO A 1148 5.01 3.79 -25.57
CA PRO A 1148 4.45 3.63 -26.90
C PRO A 1148 3.92 4.94 -27.50
N PHE A 1149 3.75 5.00 -28.82
CA PHE A 1149 3.57 6.27 -29.57
C PHE A 1149 2.17 6.94 -29.50
N ARG A 1150 1.13 6.23 -29.05
CA ARG A 1150 -0.24 6.75 -28.72
C ARG A 1150 -0.97 7.35 -29.92
N GLY A 1151 -0.78 6.79 -31.12
CA GLY A 1151 -1.36 7.37 -32.32
C GLY A 1151 -0.65 8.65 -32.79
N SER A 1152 0.33 9.16 -32.02
CA SER A 1152 1.21 10.25 -32.39
C SER A 1152 2.49 9.69 -33.00
N HIS A 1153 2.93 10.22 -34.13
CA HIS A 1153 4.27 9.91 -34.65
C HIS A 1153 5.37 10.52 -33.78
N ASP A 1154 5.05 11.52 -32.96
CA ASP A 1154 5.98 12.19 -32.08
C ASP A 1154 5.79 11.73 -30.63
N MET A 1155 6.89 11.34 -30.00
CA MET A 1155 6.99 11.03 -28.58
C MET A 1155 8.00 11.98 -27.92
N ILE A 1156 7.56 12.69 -26.89
CA ILE A 1156 8.40 13.62 -26.13
C ILE A 1156 8.61 13.07 -24.73
N LEU A 1157 9.87 12.90 -24.34
CA LEU A 1157 10.25 12.42 -23.02
C LEU A 1157 11.07 13.48 -22.33
N HIS A 1158 10.68 13.81 -21.11
CA HIS A 1158 11.44 14.71 -20.27
C HIS A 1158 12.51 13.89 -19.55
N LEU A 1159 13.77 14.23 -19.77
CA LEU A 1159 14.91 13.64 -19.10
C LEU A 1159 15.54 14.68 -18.18
N GLU A 1160 16.17 14.21 -17.11
CA GLU A 1160 16.92 15.00 -16.15
C GLU A 1160 18.29 14.37 -15.99
N GLY A 1161 19.35 15.16 -16.11
CA GLY A 1161 20.71 14.67 -15.91
C GLY A 1161 20.97 14.26 -14.46
N THR A 1162 21.50 13.07 -14.26
CA THR A 1162 21.92 12.53 -12.95
C THR A 1162 23.43 12.59 -12.75
N MET A 1163 24.19 12.66 -13.84
CA MET A 1163 25.64 12.84 -13.86
C MET A 1163 26.01 13.59 -15.13
N LYS A 1164 27.08 14.40 -15.05
CA LYS A 1164 27.56 15.13 -16.21
C LYS A 1164 28.10 14.18 -17.27
N GLY A 1165 27.59 14.27 -18.49
CA GLY A 1165 27.99 13.35 -19.55
C GLY A 1165 27.38 13.65 -20.91
N LYS A 1166 27.84 12.88 -21.90
CA LYS A 1166 27.35 12.83 -23.29
C LYS A 1166 26.80 11.45 -23.61
#